data_AF-A0A9D0TEL4-F1
#
_entry.id   AF-A0A9D0TEL4-F1
#
_cell.length_a   1.000
_cell.length_b   1.000
_cell.length_c   1.000
_cell.angle_alpha   90.00
_cell.angle_beta   90.00
_cell.angle_gamma   90.00
#
_symmetry.space_group_name_H-M   'P 1'
#
loop_
_entity.id
_entity.type
_entity.pdbx_description
1 polymer ?
#
loop_
_entity_poly.entity_id
_entity_poly.type
_entity_poly.pdbx_seq_one_letter_code
_entity_poly.pdbx_strand_id
1 'polypeptide(L)'
;MAESPRSELHALLFGEPPYERENAPELELLADIAPALDGETLLSAINVVCNYLTFVDPDRRVHVLVCLIAPLPSAQQEQALRDVLPLYPDVVRELDERLLECALRAIQGIEGWAEENKVIALATLLDRLPREGADEVYLNVLSQLADGMAEYYDARRAVSYLLKHFPGMLPGDLAARLLSSIHALAGPQLRATLLLQLIPCMGGEQREQALAEARALVNEIPEPLDRAAMLVELSDCLTGADQIGVLKDAFAIARADDEDYSRRLAVLANLSLRVDEPLKGQALAAAVEPYEQGRILWPSGEVSLAQAFIGLAAEIPEKLKPAYRQQIQALNISQLRQALDIAANFLSDVAPYLSESQLAAVLHHVLETSYGPSIERDFYLLSKFAPFLSSAHLDEVLELAIAMEDEPSLARILMVLAAYFPPPLLDKAIFVAQRYLGRWWGGRVLGVLIHHLPARQRQAFALDAYDDVSAGHIRQLLSELPVEERRRIVMDFLGAIEGRYGGGAEAPAASDTELSDAVTPYDDLEMSAPDAGHNDEPEDRPVAQSAPPTMEDLATAAESSSPSSENVVNTGFAPRRQPLAAVDAGLPLQARHDYYFWLEVGTLLPQAIDVVPSALPMEHLPSEARLSVVLFDFEGEIRITPSADIGELQLLSDDSVRVTRPVARPENLLDPSVLERRLFFPVTMPDKQGSYRLRCNIYYQRVLIQSHLVQVRVTSNALSAAFYQFRGRVVNNLFKGRVKPALQTVCDFTLSHHLESSRLSGLKQHRLSVMLNDNGNGNIGFRFFAGEDDEYYKQDAVITDDELQNLIDKARGTLRKATWGDSKQWRNQKYRYDGPADLDRLQADLVNFAKWGYRFYDAIIDRLAGGSMDPRTKREAVQRLQALMAEPGFVQISSKVSARQVVPVAMFYDHPLETTLPIGSYKLCPNFLSSLEGDTLFMDSDCFHGACPSKDNDDVICPSGFWGYRHAIGMPVSVDAGSEFTPSIEYDDTPALTMAVSTDPDLILRIPHEQALHRLLPGAHWHVADSREEALDLMGTATSHVVYFYCHGGVIDDIPYLQVGPPNERGITRDVLRNKDIFWYQPQPLVFVNGCHTTALEPEKALDLVSGFVQTANAAGVIGTEITVFEPLACRFAEECLVHFFQGEAIGESVRRARLKLLQEGNPLGLAYIPFVVASLSLRQRFS
;
A
#
# COMPACT_ATOMS: atom_id res chain seq x y z
N MET A 1 -35.42 12.45 -33.52
CA MET A 1 -36.85 12.79 -33.30
C MET A 1 -36.87 13.81 -32.17
N ALA A 2 -37.70 14.84 -32.19
CA ALA A 2 -37.72 15.84 -31.13
C ALA A 2 -38.16 15.16 -29.81
N GLU A 3 -37.16 14.75 -29.03
CA GLU A 3 -37.30 14.32 -27.65
C GLU A 3 -37.77 15.53 -26.85
N SER A 4 -38.70 15.34 -25.91
CA SER A 4 -39.19 16.45 -25.09
C SER A 4 -38.02 17.10 -24.32
N PRO A 5 -38.09 18.39 -23.96
CA PRO A 5 -37.04 19.06 -23.16
C PRO A 5 -36.68 18.27 -21.88
N ARG A 6 -37.67 17.55 -21.32
CA ARG A 6 -37.53 16.63 -20.20
C ARG A 6 -36.58 15.47 -20.50
N SER A 7 -36.78 14.79 -21.62
CA SER A 7 -36.00 13.60 -22.02
C SER A 7 -34.58 13.99 -22.38
N GLU A 8 -34.40 15.14 -23.03
CA GLU A 8 -33.08 15.66 -23.38
C GLU A 8 -32.29 16.07 -22.13
N LEU A 9 -32.93 16.78 -21.19
CA LEU A 9 -32.31 17.16 -19.92
C LEU A 9 -31.90 15.93 -19.09
N HIS A 10 -32.77 14.91 -19.04
CA HIS A 10 -32.45 13.65 -18.36
C HIS A 10 -31.23 12.97 -19.00
N ALA A 11 -31.19 12.87 -20.32
CA ALA A 11 -30.05 12.27 -21.01
C ALA A 11 -28.73 13.02 -20.76
N LEU A 12 -28.76 14.36 -20.67
CA LEU A 12 -27.59 15.18 -20.34
C LEU A 12 -27.09 14.93 -18.91
N LEU A 13 -27.99 14.98 -17.92
CA LEU A 13 -27.65 14.82 -16.51
C LEU A 13 -27.13 13.41 -16.20
N PHE A 14 -27.82 12.38 -16.69
CA PHE A 14 -27.53 10.98 -16.37
C PHE A 14 -26.62 10.28 -17.39
N GLY A 15 -26.24 10.95 -18.48
CA GLY A 15 -25.34 10.40 -19.50
C GLY A 15 -25.98 9.27 -20.31
N GLU A 16 -27.25 9.44 -20.68
CA GLU A 16 -27.96 8.49 -21.56
C GLU A 16 -27.73 8.87 -23.03
N PRO A 17 -27.90 7.94 -23.99
CA PRO A 17 -27.77 8.25 -25.41
C PRO A 17 -28.63 9.47 -25.81
N PRO A 18 -28.06 10.46 -26.51
CA PRO A 18 -26.78 10.45 -27.23
C PRO A 18 -25.56 11.03 -26.46
N TYR A 19 -25.65 11.26 -25.15
CA TYR A 19 -24.63 11.89 -24.30
C TYR A 19 -23.91 10.91 -23.35
N GLU A 20 -23.77 9.67 -23.81
CA GLU A 20 -23.14 8.55 -23.08
C GLU A 20 -21.72 8.91 -22.63
N ARG A 21 -21.46 8.71 -21.33
CA ARG A 21 -20.13 8.88 -20.73
C ARG A 21 -19.98 8.01 -19.48
N GLU A 22 -18.78 7.46 -19.30
CA GLU A 22 -18.44 6.48 -18.26
C GLU A 22 -18.60 7.00 -16.81
N ASN A 23 -18.58 8.33 -16.64
CA ASN A 23 -18.57 8.99 -15.34
C ASN A 23 -19.83 9.79 -14.98
N ALA A 24 -20.97 9.53 -15.66
CA ALA A 24 -22.24 10.16 -15.30
C ALA A 24 -22.89 9.49 -14.06
N PRO A 25 -23.62 10.24 -13.20
CA PRO A 25 -23.70 11.71 -13.17
C PRO A 25 -22.39 12.37 -12.68
N GLU A 26 -22.05 13.54 -13.24
CA GLU A 26 -20.87 14.32 -12.86
C GLU A 26 -21.23 15.37 -11.79
N LEU A 27 -20.42 15.47 -10.72
CA LEU A 27 -20.66 16.44 -9.64
C LEU A 27 -20.68 17.90 -10.13
N GLU A 28 -19.80 18.25 -11.07
CA GLU A 28 -19.62 19.61 -11.61
C GLU A 28 -20.86 20.16 -12.31
N LEU A 29 -21.76 19.30 -12.77
CA LEU A 29 -23.03 19.74 -13.35
C LEU A 29 -23.93 20.40 -12.31
N LEU A 30 -23.75 20.14 -11.01
CA LEU A 30 -24.43 20.90 -9.96
C LEU A 30 -24.06 22.39 -10.02
N ALA A 31 -22.79 22.72 -10.30
CA ALA A 31 -22.36 24.10 -10.46
C ALA A 31 -22.97 24.76 -11.71
N ASP A 32 -23.07 24.01 -12.82
CA ASP A 32 -23.65 24.50 -14.08
C ASP A 32 -25.16 24.80 -13.94
N ILE A 33 -25.91 23.99 -13.17
CA ILE A 33 -27.36 24.15 -12.97
C ILE A 33 -27.73 25.04 -11.79
N ALA A 34 -26.84 25.25 -10.81
CA ALA A 34 -27.11 26.02 -9.59
C ALA A 34 -27.85 27.36 -9.83
N PRO A 35 -27.49 28.18 -10.85
CA PRO A 35 -28.18 29.45 -11.08
C PRO A 35 -29.67 29.33 -11.49
N ALA A 36 -30.13 28.13 -11.86
CA ALA A 36 -31.51 27.87 -12.29
C ALA A 36 -32.38 27.15 -11.25
N LEU A 37 -31.80 26.82 -10.08
CA LEU A 37 -32.46 26.12 -8.99
C LEU A 37 -33.14 27.07 -8.00
N ASP A 38 -34.22 26.60 -7.35
CA ASP A 38 -34.84 27.31 -6.23
C ASP A 38 -34.06 27.09 -4.91
N GLY A 39 -34.35 27.93 -3.90
CA GLY A 39 -33.62 27.93 -2.63
C GLY A 39 -33.71 26.60 -1.86
N GLU A 40 -34.85 25.90 -1.90
CA GLU A 40 -35.00 24.60 -1.21
C GLU A 40 -34.14 23.53 -1.87
N THR A 41 -34.10 23.53 -3.21
CA THR A 41 -33.29 22.58 -3.99
C THR A 41 -31.79 22.86 -3.83
N LEU A 42 -31.39 24.13 -3.76
CA LEU A 42 -30.00 24.54 -3.49
C LEU A 42 -29.53 24.08 -2.10
N LEU A 43 -30.34 24.28 -1.05
CA LEU A 43 -30.02 23.82 0.30
C LEU A 43 -29.91 22.28 0.38
N SER A 44 -30.78 21.57 -0.35
CA SER A 44 -30.72 20.12 -0.45
C SER A 44 -29.43 19.65 -1.12
N ALA A 45 -29.01 20.32 -2.20
CA ALA A 45 -27.75 20.03 -2.88
C ALA A 45 -26.53 20.30 -1.98
N ILE A 46 -26.52 21.41 -1.24
CA ILE A 46 -25.45 21.74 -0.27
C ILE A 46 -25.35 20.65 0.78
N ASN A 47 -26.47 20.21 1.35
CA ASN A 47 -26.50 19.13 2.34
C ASN A 47 -25.90 17.82 1.80
N VAL A 48 -26.26 17.43 0.57
CA VAL A 48 -25.69 16.24 -0.09
C VAL A 48 -24.17 16.37 -0.23
N VAL A 49 -23.70 17.48 -0.79
CA VAL A 49 -22.26 17.71 -1.01
C VAL A 49 -21.47 17.79 0.30
N CYS A 50 -22.05 18.39 1.35
CA CYS A 50 -21.38 18.53 2.64
C CYS A 50 -21.28 17.24 3.43
N ASN A 51 -22.40 16.51 3.56
CA ASN A 51 -22.53 15.42 4.51
C ASN A 51 -22.29 14.04 3.91
N TYR A 52 -22.48 13.89 2.60
CA TYR A 52 -22.44 12.58 1.96
C TYR A 52 -21.25 12.42 1.01
N LEU A 53 -20.64 13.50 0.53
CA LEU A 53 -19.58 13.42 -0.48
C LEU A 53 -18.16 13.58 0.10
N THR A 54 -17.92 13.02 1.29
CA THR A 54 -16.67 13.19 2.05
C THR A 54 -15.42 12.64 1.37
N PHE A 55 -15.57 11.76 0.38
CA PHE A 55 -14.48 11.13 -0.39
C PHE A 55 -14.20 11.79 -1.76
N VAL A 56 -14.91 12.88 -2.10
CA VAL A 56 -14.63 13.66 -3.32
C VAL A 56 -13.39 14.53 -3.12
N ASP A 57 -12.64 14.83 -4.18
CA ASP A 57 -11.55 15.80 -4.12
C ASP A 57 -11.96 17.12 -3.41
N PRO A 58 -11.19 17.61 -2.42
CA PRO A 58 -11.53 18.81 -1.66
C PRO A 58 -11.75 20.07 -2.50
N ASP A 59 -10.96 20.30 -3.54
CA ASP A 59 -11.07 21.51 -4.37
C ASP A 59 -12.34 21.45 -5.24
N ARG A 60 -12.69 20.28 -5.78
CA ARG A 60 -13.97 20.09 -6.51
C ARG A 60 -15.17 20.31 -5.61
N ARG A 61 -15.11 19.81 -4.38
CA ARG A 61 -16.18 20.00 -3.39
C ARG A 61 -16.35 21.47 -3.03
N VAL A 62 -15.25 22.18 -2.76
CA VAL A 62 -15.25 23.62 -2.46
C VAL A 62 -15.86 24.42 -3.61
N HIS A 63 -15.42 24.18 -4.84
CA HIS A 63 -15.92 24.89 -6.01
C HIS A 63 -17.45 24.74 -6.18
N VAL A 64 -17.95 23.52 -6.04
CA VAL A 64 -19.39 23.21 -6.18
C VAL A 64 -20.19 23.83 -5.03
N LEU A 65 -19.71 23.76 -3.79
CA LEU A 65 -20.35 24.40 -2.64
C LEU A 65 -20.47 25.91 -2.83
N VAL A 66 -19.43 26.59 -3.31
CA VAL A 66 -19.47 28.03 -3.61
C VAL A 66 -20.52 28.34 -4.68
N CYS A 67 -20.58 27.56 -5.75
CA CYS A 67 -21.55 27.76 -6.82
C CYS A 67 -23.00 27.50 -6.37
N LEU A 68 -23.22 26.61 -5.40
CA LEU A 68 -24.53 26.35 -4.81
C LEU A 68 -24.95 27.42 -3.79
N ILE A 69 -24.02 27.99 -3.04
CA ILE A 69 -24.30 29.05 -2.06
C ILE A 69 -24.60 30.39 -2.74
N ALA A 70 -23.87 30.72 -3.81
CA ALA A 70 -23.97 32.01 -4.49
C ALA A 70 -25.40 32.43 -4.92
N PRO A 71 -26.25 31.57 -5.51
CA PRO A 71 -27.60 31.94 -5.94
C PRO A 71 -28.65 31.99 -4.81
N LEU A 72 -28.32 31.56 -3.58
CA LEU A 72 -29.26 31.60 -2.46
C LEU A 72 -29.68 33.04 -2.10
N PRO A 73 -30.91 33.26 -1.60
CA PRO A 73 -31.28 34.52 -0.96
C PRO A 73 -30.37 34.85 0.21
N SER A 74 -30.11 36.14 0.47
CA SER A 74 -29.16 36.58 1.53
C SER A 74 -29.44 36.03 2.93
N ALA A 75 -30.70 35.77 3.27
CA ALA A 75 -31.08 35.16 4.55
C ALA A 75 -30.67 33.67 4.65
N GLN A 76 -30.60 32.96 3.52
CA GLN A 76 -30.24 31.54 3.45
C GLN A 76 -28.73 31.34 3.25
N GLN A 77 -28.04 32.31 2.64
CA GLN A 77 -26.57 32.28 2.47
C GLN A 77 -25.84 32.17 3.82
N GLU A 78 -26.27 32.93 4.83
CA GLU A 78 -25.63 32.91 6.16
C GLU A 78 -25.81 31.54 6.84
N GLN A 79 -27.02 30.98 6.77
CA GLN A 79 -27.30 29.67 7.34
C GLN A 79 -26.51 28.56 6.63
N ALA A 80 -26.49 28.57 5.29
CA ALA A 80 -25.71 27.60 4.53
C ALA A 80 -24.22 27.67 4.88
N LEU A 81 -23.67 28.88 5.06
CA LEU A 81 -22.28 29.05 5.50
C LEU A 81 -22.05 28.55 6.93
N ARG A 82 -23.02 28.69 7.85
CA ARG A 82 -22.92 28.12 9.20
C ARG A 82 -22.82 26.61 9.19
N ASP A 83 -23.49 25.96 8.24
CA ASP A 83 -23.49 24.50 8.11
C ASP A 83 -22.23 24.00 7.38
N VAL A 84 -21.72 24.77 6.42
CA VAL A 84 -20.58 24.38 5.56
C VAL A 84 -19.22 24.64 6.21
N LEU A 85 -19.01 25.81 6.81
CA LEU A 85 -17.69 26.26 7.29
C LEU A 85 -17.08 25.38 8.39
N PRO A 86 -17.85 24.76 9.31
CA PRO A 86 -17.28 23.82 10.28
C PRO A 86 -16.60 22.61 9.65
N LEU A 87 -17.11 22.16 8.51
CA LEU A 87 -16.64 20.98 7.80
C LEU A 87 -15.59 21.35 6.74
N TYR A 88 -15.75 22.51 6.09
CA TYR A 88 -14.96 22.93 4.93
C TYR A 88 -14.57 24.42 5.02
N PRO A 89 -13.61 24.79 5.89
CA PRO A 89 -13.21 26.18 6.08
C PRO A 89 -12.58 26.82 4.83
N ASP A 90 -12.03 26.00 3.92
CA ASP A 90 -11.44 26.45 2.65
C ASP A 90 -12.46 27.03 1.66
N VAL A 91 -13.77 26.85 1.89
CA VAL A 91 -14.82 27.50 1.09
C VAL A 91 -14.63 29.01 1.07
N VAL A 92 -14.14 29.60 2.16
CA VAL A 92 -13.85 31.04 2.25
C VAL A 92 -12.86 31.50 1.17
N ARG A 93 -11.98 30.63 0.66
CA ARG A 93 -10.99 30.94 -0.39
C ARG A 93 -11.64 31.35 -1.71
N GLU A 94 -12.79 30.76 -2.03
CA GLU A 94 -13.44 30.88 -3.35
C GLU A 94 -14.78 31.63 -3.33
N LEU A 95 -15.31 31.99 -2.14
CA LEU A 95 -16.55 32.78 -2.02
C LEU A 95 -16.52 34.09 -2.82
N ASP A 96 -17.68 34.57 -3.29
CA ASP A 96 -17.77 35.93 -3.84
C ASP A 96 -17.44 36.98 -2.76
N GLU A 97 -16.80 38.10 -3.12
CA GLU A 97 -16.47 39.19 -2.20
C GLU A 97 -17.68 39.68 -1.40
N ARG A 98 -18.88 39.63 -2.01
CA ARG A 98 -20.15 40.03 -1.38
C ARG A 98 -20.59 39.10 -0.25
N LEU A 99 -20.04 37.89 -0.17
CA LEU A 99 -20.37 36.88 0.84
C LEU A 99 -19.40 36.85 2.02
N LEU A 100 -18.30 37.61 1.99
CA LEU A 100 -17.28 37.59 3.04
C LEU A 100 -17.83 38.08 4.39
N GLU A 101 -18.62 39.16 4.40
CA GLU A 101 -19.30 39.64 5.62
C GLU A 101 -20.35 38.65 6.14
N CYS A 102 -20.93 37.86 5.24
CA CYS A 102 -21.88 36.80 5.58
C CYS A 102 -21.16 35.60 6.22
N ALA A 103 -20.01 35.21 5.67
CA ALA A 103 -19.12 34.20 6.25
C ALA A 103 -18.61 34.60 7.63
N LEU A 104 -18.26 35.88 7.83
CA LEU A 104 -17.87 36.37 9.15
C LEU A 104 -18.96 36.18 10.21
N ARG A 105 -20.20 36.59 9.87
CA ARG A 105 -21.35 36.43 10.78
C ARG A 105 -21.68 34.97 11.04
N ALA A 106 -21.52 34.11 10.02
CA ALA A 106 -21.66 32.67 10.17
C ALA A 106 -20.64 32.12 11.17
N ILE A 107 -19.36 32.46 11.00
CA ILE A 107 -18.26 32.08 11.91
C ILE A 107 -18.54 32.52 13.36
N GLN A 108 -19.02 33.75 13.55
CA GLN A 108 -19.34 34.30 14.87
C GLN A 108 -20.54 33.62 15.55
N GLY A 109 -21.44 33.04 14.77
CA GLY A 109 -22.67 32.42 15.25
C GLY A 109 -22.55 30.93 15.56
N ILE A 110 -21.37 30.31 15.40
CA ILE A 110 -21.13 28.88 15.65
C ILE A 110 -20.52 28.69 17.04
N GLU A 111 -21.18 27.90 17.88
CA GLU A 111 -20.65 27.44 19.17
C GLU A 111 -20.09 26.01 19.00
N GLY A 112 -18.91 25.71 19.59
CA GLY A 112 -18.41 24.34 19.71
C GLY A 112 -17.75 23.67 18.49
N TRP A 113 -17.31 24.42 17.48
CA TRP A 113 -16.48 23.86 16.40
C TRP A 113 -15.00 23.74 16.76
N ALA A 114 -14.28 22.88 16.03
CA ALA A 114 -12.83 22.68 16.20
C ALA A 114 -12.06 24.01 16.00
N GLU A 115 -11.25 24.37 16.99
CA GLU A 115 -10.50 25.64 17.01
C GLU A 115 -9.53 25.77 15.82
N GLU A 116 -9.00 24.67 15.27
CA GLU A 116 -8.16 24.67 14.06
C GLU A 116 -8.92 25.17 12.82
N ASN A 117 -10.11 24.61 12.53
CA ASN A 117 -10.93 25.02 11.37
C ASN A 117 -11.40 26.48 11.50
N LYS A 118 -11.64 26.92 12.74
CA LYS A 118 -11.93 28.32 13.06
C LYS A 118 -10.81 29.26 12.66
N VAL A 119 -9.59 28.92 13.07
CA VAL A 119 -8.39 29.70 12.75
C VAL A 119 -8.17 29.76 11.23
N ILE A 120 -8.36 28.64 10.51
CA ILE A 120 -8.23 28.58 9.05
C ILE A 120 -9.27 29.48 8.36
N ALA A 121 -10.55 29.39 8.76
CA ALA A 121 -11.62 30.18 8.17
C ALA A 121 -11.44 31.68 8.43
N LEU A 122 -11.14 32.07 9.67
CA LEU A 122 -10.90 33.48 10.06
C LEU A 122 -9.67 34.05 9.35
N ALA A 123 -8.59 33.29 9.23
CA ALA A 123 -7.39 33.71 8.53
C ALA A 123 -7.62 33.89 7.03
N THR A 124 -8.32 32.95 6.40
CA THR A 124 -8.66 33.02 4.97
C THR A 124 -9.59 34.19 4.70
N LEU A 125 -10.51 34.47 5.63
CA LEU A 125 -11.40 35.63 5.56
C LEU A 125 -10.60 36.94 5.65
N LEU A 126 -9.66 37.03 6.58
CA LEU A 126 -8.79 38.20 6.76
C LEU A 126 -7.98 38.53 5.49
N ASP A 127 -7.53 37.51 4.77
CA ASP A 127 -6.82 37.64 3.48
C ASP A 127 -7.67 38.22 2.36
N ARG A 128 -9.01 38.14 2.48
CA ARG A 128 -9.94 38.51 1.41
C ARG A 128 -10.79 39.76 1.71
N LEU A 129 -10.85 40.19 2.97
CA LEU A 129 -11.60 41.39 3.33
C LEU A 129 -10.98 42.66 2.69
N PRO A 130 -11.80 43.65 2.29
CA PRO A 130 -11.30 44.93 1.80
C PRO A 130 -10.73 45.77 2.94
N ARG A 131 -9.50 46.28 2.78
CA ARG A 131 -8.80 47.09 3.81
C ARG A 131 -9.38 48.49 4.03
N GLU A 132 -10.17 49.01 3.10
CA GLU A 132 -10.71 50.37 3.17
C GLU A 132 -12.03 50.39 3.97
N GLY A 133 -11.98 50.87 5.22
CA GLY A 133 -13.17 51.15 6.04
C GLY A 133 -13.70 49.99 6.90
N ALA A 134 -12.94 48.90 7.04
CA ALA A 134 -13.33 47.69 7.78
C ALA A 134 -12.57 47.49 9.10
N ASP A 135 -11.93 48.53 9.66
CA ASP A 135 -11.01 48.43 10.81
C ASP A 135 -11.61 47.69 12.02
N GLU A 136 -12.89 47.92 12.32
CA GLU A 136 -13.60 47.28 13.44
C GLU A 136 -13.83 45.76 13.20
N VAL A 137 -14.11 45.40 11.94
CA VAL A 137 -14.27 44.00 11.52
C VAL A 137 -12.93 43.26 11.57
N TYR A 138 -11.86 43.90 11.10
CA TYR A 138 -10.50 43.39 11.20
C TYR A 138 -10.10 43.18 12.67
N LEU A 139 -10.25 44.18 13.52
CA LEU A 139 -9.90 44.08 14.94
C LEU A 139 -10.67 42.96 15.66
N ASN A 140 -11.93 42.75 15.31
CA ASN A 140 -12.74 41.66 15.85
C ASN A 140 -12.24 40.27 15.39
N VAL A 141 -11.97 40.09 14.09
CA VAL A 141 -11.38 38.84 13.55
C VAL A 141 -10.03 38.54 14.19
N LEU A 142 -9.18 39.57 14.32
CA LEU A 142 -7.86 39.46 14.93
C LEU A 142 -7.94 39.10 16.42
N SER A 143 -8.89 39.67 17.17
CA SER A 143 -9.12 39.30 18.57
C SER A 143 -9.58 37.85 18.72
N GLN A 144 -10.46 37.37 17.83
CA GLN A 144 -10.94 35.99 17.88
C GLN A 144 -9.85 34.97 17.54
N LEU A 145 -8.98 35.31 16.57
CA LEU A 145 -7.78 34.52 16.28
C LEU A 145 -6.85 34.45 17.50
N ALA A 146 -6.75 35.53 18.29
CA ALA A 146 -5.92 35.56 19.49
C ALA A 146 -6.51 34.74 20.66
N ASP A 147 -7.83 34.73 20.80
CA ASP A 147 -8.53 33.99 21.87
C ASP A 147 -8.50 32.46 21.62
N GLY A 148 -8.34 32.00 20.37
CA GLY A 148 -8.31 30.57 19.99
C GLY A 148 -6.93 29.88 20.04
N MET A 149 -5.86 30.54 20.52
CA MET A 149 -4.47 30.05 20.45
C MET A 149 -4.09 29.00 21.52
N ALA A 150 -4.93 27.99 21.75
CA ALA A 150 -4.71 27.01 22.83
C ALA A 150 -3.67 25.92 22.49
N GLU A 151 -3.41 25.63 21.21
CA GLU A 151 -2.53 24.54 20.76
C GLU A 151 -1.30 25.00 19.93
N TYR A 152 -0.22 24.20 19.96
CA TYR A 152 1.12 24.51 19.42
C TYR A 152 1.13 24.90 17.93
N TYR A 153 0.37 24.20 17.08
CA TYR A 153 0.36 24.42 15.63
C TYR A 153 -0.50 25.63 15.21
N ASP A 154 -1.52 25.98 15.98
CA ASP A 154 -2.45 27.07 15.67
C ASP A 154 -1.90 28.45 16.02
N ALA A 155 -1.14 28.56 17.13
CA ALA A 155 -0.65 29.84 17.64
C ALA A 155 0.31 30.56 16.69
N ARG A 156 1.27 29.85 16.08
CA ARG A 156 2.26 30.44 15.16
C ARG A 156 1.64 30.91 13.85
N ARG A 157 0.63 30.17 13.38
CA ARG A 157 -0.14 30.51 12.17
C ARG A 157 -1.03 31.72 12.41
N ALA A 158 -1.75 31.76 13.53
CA ALA A 158 -2.57 32.90 13.95
C ALA A 158 -1.74 34.19 14.08
N VAL A 159 -0.59 34.16 14.77
CA VAL A 159 0.31 35.32 14.91
C VAL A 159 0.86 35.79 13.56
N SER A 160 1.22 34.87 12.65
CA SER A 160 1.66 35.24 11.30
C SER A 160 0.57 35.98 10.51
N TYR A 161 -0.68 35.51 10.57
CA TYR A 161 -1.81 36.20 9.93
C TYR A 161 -2.10 37.56 10.56
N LEU A 162 -2.04 37.65 11.89
CA LEU A 162 -2.19 38.90 12.63
C LEU A 162 -1.19 39.96 12.15
N LEU A 163 0.10 39.59 12.06
CA LEU A 163 1.18 40.49 11.66
C LEU A 163 1.13 40.88 10.17
N LYS A 164 0.69 39.97 9.29
CA LYS A 164 0.51 40.23 7.85
C LYS A 164 -0.49 41.36 7.58
N HIS A 165 -1.53 41.46 8.42
CA HIS A 165 -2.64 42.40 8.22
C HIS A 165 -2.65 43.58 9.19
N PHE A 166 -1.87 43.51 10.27
CA PHE A 166 -1.67 44.61 11.20
C PHE A 166 -0.18 45.00 11.25
N PRO A 167 0.39 45.60 10.18
CA PRO A 167 1.83 45.90 10.07
C PRO A 167 2.30 47.08 10.95
N GLY A 168 1.51 47.48 11.95
CA GLY A 168 1.76 48.61 12.83
C GLY A 168 1.75 48.22 14.31
N MET A 169 1.64 49.22 15.18
CA MET A 169 1.54 49.02 16.63
C MET A 169 0.20 48.37 16.99
N LEU A 170 0.23 47.21 17.62
CA LEU A 170 -0.98 46.54 18.10
C LEU A 170 -1.68 47.41 19.15
N PRO A 171 -3.03 47.44 19.16
CA PRO A 171 -3.78 48.00 20.28
C PRO A 171 -3.36 47.35 21.60
N GLY A 172 -3.23 48.14 22.66
CA GLY A 172 -2.65 47.68 23.93
C GLY A 172 -3.45 46.56 24.61
N ASP A 173 -4.76 46.52 24.40
CA ASP A 173 -5.67 45.46 24.84
C ASP A 173 -5.46 44.16 24.05
N LEU A 174 -5.33 44.23 22.72
CA LEU A 174 -5.02 43.09 21.87
C LEU A 174 -3.62 42.52 22.18
N ALA A 175 -2.63 43.39 22.35
CA ALA A 175 -1.26 43.01 22.74
C ALA A 175 -1.23 42.30 24.11
N ALA A 176 -1.99 42.78 25.10
CA ALA A 176 -2.08 42.17 26.42
C ALA A 176 -2.71 40.77 26.39
N ARG A 177 -3.77 40.58 25.59
CA ARG A 177 -4.39 39.26 25.37
C ARG A 177 -3.42 38.28 24.72
N LEU A 178 -2.75 38.72 23.66
CA LEU A 178 -1.75 37.92 22.95
C LEU A 178 -0.62 37.44 23.87
N LEU A 179 -0.09 38.33 24.72
CA LEU A 179 0.92 37.97 25.71
C LEU A 179 0.40 36.94 26.72
N SER A 180 -0.82 37.14 27.25
CA SER A 180 -1.43 36.19 28.19
C SER A 180 -1.60 34.81 27.56
N SER A 181 -2.03 34.73 26.29
CA SER A 181 -2.14 33.48 25.57
C SER A 181 -0.78 32.82 25.35
N ILE A 182 0.25 33.59 24.99
CA ILE A 182 1.62 33.07 24.81
C ILE A 182 2.19 32.54 26.12
N HIS A 183 1.95 33.21 27.25
CA HIS A 183 2.42 32.76 28.56
C HIS A 183 1.80 31.43 29.01
N ALA A 184 0.60 31.11 28.53
CA ALA A 184 -0.08 29.83 28.81
C ALA A 184 0.47 28.66 27.98
N LEU A 185 1.25 28.91 26.92
CA LEU A 185 1.79 27.86 26.05
C LEU A 185 2.93 27.08 26.72
N ALA A 186 2.98 25.77 26.46
CA ALA A 186 4.09 24.92 26.88
C ALA A 186 5.31 25.05 25.95
N GLY A 187 6.51 25.07 26.53
CA GLY A 187 7.79 25.04 25.79
C GLY A 187 8.47 26.42 25.68
N PRO A 188 9.77 26.54 26.00
CA PRO A 188 10.49 27.81 25.96
C PRO A 188 10.77 28.32 24.53
N GLN A 189 11.03 27.42 23.58
CA GLN A 189 11.33 27.78 22.18
C GLN A 189 10.13 28.40 21.45
N LEU A 190 8.93 27.80 21.56
CA LEU A 190 7.71 28.35 20.96
C LEU A 190 7.37 29.72 21.53
N ARG A 191 7.42 29.87 22.86
CA ARG A 191 7.16 31.16 23.53
C ARG A 191 8.15 32.23 23.06
N ALA A 192 9.44 31.90 22.96
CA ALA A 192 10.44 32.81 22.43
C ALA A 192 10.11 33.26 20.99
N THR A 193 9.81 32.32 20.09
CA THR A 193 9.45 32.63 18.68
C THR A 193 8.25 33.57 18.59
N LEU A 194 7.17 33.30 19.33
CA LEU A 194 5.96 34.13 19.27
C LEU A 194 6.19 35.52 19.88
N LEU A 195 6.95 35.62 20.97
CA LEU A 195 7.34 36.92 21.55
C LEU A 195 8.18 37.74 20.56
N LEU A 196 9.17 37.13 19.91
CA LEU A 196 10.01 37.80 18.90
C LEU A 196 9.20 38.33 17.71
N GLN A 197 8.15 37.62 17.30
CA GLN A 197 7.25 38.07 16.25
C GLN A 197 6.39 39.27 16.66
N LEU A 198 5.99 39.37 17.93
CA LEU A 198 5.12 40.44 18.43
C LEU A 198 5.86 41.71 18.86
N ILE A 199 7.09 41.59 19.40
CA ILE A 199 7.89 42.73 19.90
C ILE A 199 7.95 43.94 18.95
N PRO A 200 8.11 43.78 17.61
CA PRO A 200 8.11 44.90 16.67
C PRO A 200 6.81 45.72 16.67
N CYS A 201 5.71 45.12 17.07
CA CYS A 201 4.38 45.72 17.10
C CYS A 201 3.97 46.20 18.51
N MET A 202 4.90 46.20 19.48
CA MET A 202 4.65 46.55 20.88
C MET A 202 5.32 47.87 21.27
N GLY A 203 4.77 48.56 22.27
CA GLY A 203 5.25 49.88 22.72
C GLY A 203 5.59 49.93 24.20
N GLY A 204 6.48 50.86 24.56
CA GLY A 204 6.79 51.19 25.95
C GLY A 204 7.32 50.01 26.77
N GLU A 205 6.89 49.91 28.02
CA GLU A 205 7.33 48.93 29.02
C GLU A 205 7.04 47.47 28.61
N GLN A 206 5.93 47.22 27.93
CA GLN A 206 5.55 45.88 27.45
C GLN A 206 6.56 45.32 26.44
N ARG A 207 7.09 46.18 25.57
CA ARG A 207 8.12 45.80 24.59
C ARG A 207 9.42 45.40 25.27
N GLU A 208 9.84 46.15 26.29
CA GLU A 208 11.08 45.88 27.03
C GLU A 208 10.98 44.59 27.84
N GLN A 209 9.83 44.33 28.48
CA GLN A 209 9.56 43.10 29.22
C GLN A 209 9.55 41.88 28.29
N ALA A 210 8.84 41.94 27.16
CA ALA A 210 8.79 40.86 26.18
C ALA A 210 10.18 40.57 25.58
N LEU A 211 10.98 41.60 25.33
CA LEU A 211 12.35 41.44 24.81
C LEU A 211 13.29 40.80 25.83
N ALA A 212 13.18 41.19 27.11
CA ALA A 212 13.96 40.58 28.19
C ALA A 212 13.61 39.11 28.39
N GLU A 213 12.31 38.78 28.36
CA GLU A 213 11.80 37.42 28.45
C GLU A 213 12.25 36.57 27.25
N ALA A 214 12.07 37.05 26.02
CA ALA A 214 12.51 36.36 24.82
C ALA A 214 14.03 36.06 24.87
N ARG A 215 14.84 37.01 25.32
CA ARG A 215 16.29 36.80 25.46
C ARG A 215 16.64 35.73 26.50
N ALA A 216 15.93 35.67 27.62
CA ALA A 216 16.13 34.62 28.62
C ALA A 216 15.80 33.24 28.03
N LEU A 217 14.65 33.11 27.38
CA LEU A 217 14.19 31.87 26.75
C LEU A 217 15.14 31.38 25.64
N VAL A 218 15.68 32.28 24.81
CA VAL A 218 16.64 31.92 23.75
C VAL A 218 17.93 31.35 24.34
N ASN A 219 18.40 31.86 25.48
CA ASN A 219 19.62 31.35 26.13
C ASN A 219 19.43 29.98 26.79
N GLU A 220 18.21 29.62 27.15
CA GLU A 220 17.86 28.32 27.74
C GLU A 220 17.78 27.20 26.69
N ILE A 221 17.83 27.52 25.39
CA ILE A 221 17.78 26.52 24.32
C ILE A 221 19.06 25.66 24.36
N PRO A 222 18.92 24.33 24.55
CA PRO A 222 20.07 23.43 24.70
C PRO A 222 20.81 23.21 23.37
N GLU A 223 20.06 23.08 22.27
CA GLU A 223 20.61 22.79 20.95
C GLU A 223 21.31 24.01 20.32
N PRO A 224 22.61 23.93 19.98
CA PRO A 224 23.39 25.07 19.50
C PRO A 224 22.82 25.73 18.23
N LEU A 225 22.46 24.96 17.20
CA LEU A 225 21.93 25.52 15.95
C LEU A 225 20.52 26.11 16.11
N ASP A 226 19.68 25.53 16.95
CA ASP A 226 18.35 26.09 17.27
C ASP A 226 18.48 27.41 18.04
N ARG A 227 19.45 27.46 18.97
CA ARG A 227 19.81 28.72 19.65
C ARG A 227 20.35 29.74 18.66
N ALA A 228 21.22 29.35 17.72
CA ALA A 228 21.73 30.25 16.68
C ALA A 228 20.62 30.79 15.77
N ALA A 229 19.67 29.95 15.36
CA ALA A 229 18.49 30.37 14.61
C ALA A 229 17.67 31.42 15.37
N MET A 230 17.39 31.18 16.64
CA MET A 230 16.63 32.11 17.49
C MET A 230 17.40 33.40 17.80
N LEU A 231 18.73 33.37 17.87
CA LEU A 231 19.56 34.57 17.96
C LEU A 231 19.44 35.42 16.68
N VAL A 232 19.42 34.80 15.50
CA VAL A 232 19.17 35.52 14.23
C VAL A 232 17.80 36.22 14.26
N GLU A 233 16.75 35.55 14.73
CA GLU A 233 15.42 36.17 14.87
C GLU A 233 15.40 37.27 15.94
N LEU A 234 16.05 37.08 17.09
CA LEU A 234 16.14 38.09 18.16
C LEU A 234 16.83 39.37 17.67
N SER A 235 17.76 39.26 16.74
CA SER A 235 18.47 40.42 16.19
C SER A 235 17.54 41.43 15.49
N ASP A 236 16.39 40.98 14.97
CA ASP A 236 15.40 41.84 14.31
C ASP A 236 14.71 42.80 15.31
N CYS A 237 14.74 42.46 16.59
CA CYS A 237 14.16 43.25 17.67
C CYS A 237 15.16 44.19 18.37
N LEU A 238 16.45 44.05 18.05
CA LEU A 238 17.56 44.77 18.68
C LEU A 238 18.12 45.85 17.74
N THR A 239 18.88 46.79 18.30
CA THR A 239 19.57 47.82 17.51
C THR A 239 20.98 48.05 18.02
N GLY A 240 21.85 48.62 17.18
CA GLY A 240 23.19 49.05 17.59
C GLY A 240 24.10 47.89 18.02
N ALA A 241 24.80 48.07 19.14
CA ALA A 241 25.82 47.14 19.60
C ALA A 241 25.26 45.75 19.99
N ASP A 242 24.04 45.69 20.53
CA ASP A 242 23.41 44.45 20.98
C ASP A 242 22.99 43.57 19.80
N GLN A 243 22.45 44.18 18.73
CA GLN A 243 22.12 43.48 17.48
C GLN A 243 23.36 42.84 16.84
N ILE A 244 24.46 43.61 16.77
CA ILE A 244 25.73 43.14 16.20
C ILE A 244 26.33 42.02 17.06
N GLY A 245 26.21 42.10 18.38
CA GLY A 245 26.67 41.04 19.29
C GLY A 245 25.94 39.72 19.02
N VAL A 246 24.61 39.75 19.02
CA VAL A 246 23.76 38.57 18.82
C VAL A 246 23.98 37.93 17.43
N LEU A 247 24.13 38.72 16.36
CA LEU A 247 24.42 38.21 15.02
C LEU A 247 25.82 37.58 14.92
N LYS A 248 26.82 38.12 15.63
CA LYS A 248 28.16 37.53 15.69
C LYS A 248 28.16 36.21 16.46
N ASP A 249 27.40 36.13 17.54
CA ASP A 249 27.23 34.91 18.33
C ASP A 249 26.54 33.83 17.50
N ALA A 250 25.46 34.17 16.79
CA ALA A 250 24.77 33.27 15.87
C ALA A 250 25.69 32.76 14.74
N PHE A 251 26.49 33.65 14.14
CA PHE A 251 27.47 33.27 13.12
C PHE A 251 28.56 32.36 13.68
N ALA A 252 29.08 32.64 14.89
CA ALA A 252 30.10 31.83 15.53
C ALA A 252 29.60 30.41 15.84
N ILE A 253 28.37 30.29 16.35
CA ILE A 253 27.74 29.00 16.61
C ILE A 253 27.52 28.23 15.30
N ALA A 254 26.91 28.87 14.29
CA ALA A 254 26.64 28.22 13.01
C ALA A 254 27.92 27.84 12.25
N ARG A 255 29.01 28.59 12.41
CA ARG A 255 30.30 28.28 11.77
C ARG A 255 31.04 27.14 12.45
N ALA A 256 30.87 26.98 13.76
CA ALA A 256 31.55 25.95 14.55
C ALA A 256 30.92 24.56 14.37
N ASP A 257 29.68 24.49 13.90
CA ASP A 257 28.97 23.25 13.61
C ASP A 257 29.45 22.62 12.29
N ASP A 258 29.96 21.39 12.35
CA ASP A 258 30.42 20.62 11.18
C ASP A 258 29.69 19.27 11.07
N GLU A 259 28.59 19.09 11.81
CA GLU A 259 27.83 17.84 11.89
C GLU A 259 26.48 17.96 11.17
N ASP A 260 25.73 19.05 11.35
CA ASP A 260 24.41 19.27 10.75
C ASP A 260 24.44 20.40 9.70
N TYR A 261 24.97 20.06 8.54
CA TYR A 261 25.20 20.99 7.42
C TYR A 261 23.93 21.68 6.91
N SER A 262 22.78 21.02 6.97
CA SER A 262 21.53 21.56 6.43
C SER A 262 20.90 22.59 7.37
N ARG A 263 20.85 22.30 8.69
CA ARG A 263 20.42 23.28 9.68
C ARG A 263 21.39 24.47 9.75
N ARG A 264 22.70 24.19 9.68
CA ARG A 264 23.73 25.23 9.56
C ARG A 264 23.50 26.14 8.35
N LEU A 265 23.20 25.57 7.18
CA LEU A 265 22.92 26.35 5.97
C LEU A 265 21.68 27.24 6.16
N ALA A 266 20.60 26.72 6.73
CA ALA A 266 19.39 27.51 6.99
C ALA A 266 19.66 28.70 7.93
N VAL A 267 20.47 28.50 8.97
CA VAL A 267 20.88 29.59 9.90
C VAL A 267 21.75 30.62 9.19
N LEU A 268 22.78 30.19 8.45
CA LEU A 268 23.68 31.08 7.72
C LEU A 268 22.98 31.87 6.60
N ALA A 269 22.03 31.24 5.90
CA ALA A 269 21.17 31.88 4.90
C ALA A 269 20.34 33.00 5.54
N ASN A 270 19.63 32.70 6.63
CA ASN A 270 18.83 33.70 7.36
C ASN A 270 19.67 34.82 7.97
N LEU A 271 20.88 34.49 8.45
CA LEU A 271 21.84 35.46 8.98
C LEU A 271 22.33 36.41 7.88
N SER A 272 22.59 35.92 6.67
CA SER A 272 23.06 36.72 5.53
C SER A 272 22.09 37.85 5.12
N LEU A 273 20.81 37.71 5.46
CA LEU A 273 19.78 38.72 5.20
C LEU A 273 19.88 39.92 6.16
N ARG A 274 20.55 39.77 7.31
CA ARG A 274 20.49 40.69 8.46
C ARG A 274 21.83 41.32 8.84
N VAL A 275 22.91 40.95 8.16
CA VAL A 275 24.27 41.40 8.47
C VAL A 275 24.83 42.34 7.40
N ASP A 276 25.86 43.12 7.78
CA ASP A 276 26.55 44.03 6.88
C ASP A 276 27.38 43.30 5.82
N GLU A 277 27.71 43.96 4.70
CA GLU A 277 28.40 43.35 3.54
C GLU A 277 29.62 42.49 3.88
N PRO A 278 30.50 42.86 4.85
CA PRO A 278 31.63 42.02 5.24
C PRO A 278 31.20 40.70 5.88
N LEU A 279 30.18 40.68 6.75
CA LEU A 279 29.68 39.46 7.38
C LEU A 279 28.74 38.68 6.43
N LYS A 280 28.00 39.38 5.56
CA LYS A 280 27.10 38.79 4.56
C LYS A 280 27.87 37.93 3.58
N GLY A 281 28.98 38.44 3.07
CA GLY A 281 29.90 37.66 2.23
C GLY A 281 30.50 36.45 2.96
N GLN A 282 30.81 36.58 4.25
CA GLN A 282 31.34 35.47 5.07
C GLN A 282 30.28 34.41 5.38
N ALA A 283 29.03 34.81 5.65
CA ALA A 283 27.91 33.91 5.89
C ALA A 283 27.56 33.11 4.63
N LEU A 284 27.46 33.78 3.48
CA LEU A 284 27.20 33.13 2.19
C LEU A 284 28.37 32.23 1.76
N ALA A 285 29.62 32.64 1.99
CA ALA A 285 30.78 31.78 1.73
C ALA A 285 30.79 30.54 2.63
N ALA A 286 30.56 30.69 3.94
CA ALA A 286 30.51 29.58 4.89
C ALA A 286 29.32 28.63 4.67
N ALA A 287 28.24 29.13 4.06
CA ALA A 287 27.07 28.37 3.65
C ALA A 287 27.33 27.49 2.42
N VAL A 288 28.13 27.98 1.47
CA VAL A 288 28.39 27.31 0.19
C VAL A 288 29.70 26.48 0.21
N GLU A 289 30.60 26.75 1.15
CA GLU A 289 31.88 26.05 1.34
C GLU A 289 31.78 24.51 1.29
N PRO A 290 30.83 23.83 1.97
CA PRO A 290 30.72 22.37 1.91
C PRO A 290 30.42 21.83 0.51
N TYR A 291 29.71 22.60 -0.32
CA TYR A 291 29.37 22.23 -1.71
C TYR A 291 30.54 22.49 -2.66
N GLU A 292 31.26 23.60 -2.48
CA GLU A 292 32.48 23.90 -3.25
C GLU A 292 33.58 22.87 -3.01
N GLN A 293 33.70 22.37 -1.77
CA GLN A 293 34.66 21.34 -1.40
C GLN A 293 34.18 19.92 -1.75
N GLY A 294 32.99 19.77 -2.33
CA GLY A 294 32.41 18.48 -2.71
C GLY A 294 32.13 17.57 -1.51
N ARG A 295 32.06 18.12 -0.28
CA ARG A 295 31.71 17.36 0.93
C ARG A 295 30.23 16.96 0.92
N ILE A 296 29.40 17.72 0.20
CA ILE A 296 27.96 17.49 0.04
C ILE A 296 27.57 17.72 -1.42
N LEU A 297 26.72 16.85 -1.96
CA LEU A 297 26.18 17.00 -3.31
C LEU A 297 24.95 17.92 -3.29
N TRP A 298 24.96 18.93 -4.16
CA TRP A 298 23.80 19.79 -4.37
C TRP A 298 22.69 19.06 -5.18
N PRO A 299 21.41 19.06 -4.76
CA PRO A 299 20.84 19.27 -3.43
C PRO A 299 20.54 17.92 -2.76
N SER A 300 21.17 17.63 -1.63
CA SER A 300 20.80 16.50 -0.78
C SER A 300 19.61 16.89 0.10
N GLY A 301 18.40 16.49 -0.32
CA GLY A 301 17.39 15.92 0.58
C GLY A 301 16.57 16.80 1.52
N GLU A 302 16.89 18.07 1.82
CA GLU A 302 16.10 18.81 2.80
C GLU A 302 15.13 19.85 2.21
N VAL A 303 13.84 19.67 2.52
CA VAL A 303 12.71 20.55 2.18
C VAL A 303 12.96 21.99 2.67
N SER A 304 13.55 22.11 3.85
CA SER A 304 13.96 23.37 4.48
C SER A 304 15.03 24.12 3.67
N LEU A 305 15.88 23.39 2.95
CA LEU A 305 16.93 23.91 2.08
C LEU A 305 16.35 24.62 0.87
N ALA A 306 15.42 23.96 0.18
CA ALA A 306 14.73 24.52 -0.98
C ALA A 306 13.93 25.77 -0.59
N GLN A 307 13.22 25.74 0.56
CA GLN A 307 12.49 26.90 1.09
C GLN A 307 13.39 28.08 1.47
N ALA A 308 14.56 27.84 2.07
CA ALA A 308 15.54 28.89 2.34
C ALA A 308 16.10 29.52 1.05
N PHE A 309 16.27 28.73 -0.01
CA PHE A 309 16.69 29.22 -1.32
C PHE A 309 15.58 29.95 -2.09
N ILE A 310 14.30 29.62 -1.91
CA ILE A 310 13.15 30.36 -2.47
C ILE A 310 13.16 31.80 -2.00
N GLY A 311 13.34 32.02 -0.69
CA GLY A 311 13.40 33.37 -0.11
C GLY A 311 14.60 34.18 -0.60
N LEU A 312 15.73 33.51 -0.87
CA LEU A 312 16.93 34.15 -1.42
C LEU A 312 16.83 34.43 -2.92
N ALA A 313 16.04 33.66 -3.71
CA ALA A 313 15.99 33.69 -5.17
C ALA A 313 15.69 35.06 -5.80
N ALA A 314 14.79 35.83 -5.18
CA ALA A 314 14.45 37.18 -5.62
C ALA A 314 15.50 38.24 -5.22
N GLU A 315 16.19 38.01 -4.10
CA GLU A 315 17.18 38.89 -3.46
C GLU A 315 18.63 38.53 -3.81
N ILE A 316 18.83 37.54 -4.70
CA ILE A 316 20.17 37.13 -5.14
C ILE A 316 20.87 38.35 -5.75
N PRO A 317 22.00 38.79 -5.17
CA PRO A 317 22.80 39.87 -5.74
C PRO A 317 23.05 39.62 -7.23
N GLU A 318 22.97 40.64 -8.09
CA GLU A 318 23.14 40.49 -9.56
C GLU A 318 24.42 39.75 -9.95
N LYS A 319 25.47 39.85 -9.13
CA LYS A 319 26.73 39.13 -9.33
C LYS A 319 26.62 37.61 -9.13
N LEU A 320 25.64 37.15 -8.36
CA LEU A 320 25.38 35.75 -8.01
C LEU A 320 24.25 35.13 -8.85
N LYS A 321 23.40 35.93 -9.52
CA LYS A 321 22.35 35.40 -10.43
C LYS A 321 22.88 34.49 -11.54
N PRO A 322 24.04 34.74 -12.16
CA PRO A 322 24.63 33.80 -13.11
C PRO A 322 25.01 32.46 -12.44
N ALA A 323 25.57 32.50 -11.23
CA ALA A 323 25.93 31.30 -10.48
C ALA A 323 24.68 30.53 -10.05
N TYR A 324 23.62 31.22 -9.64
CA TYR A 324 22.33 30.62 -9.27
C TYR A 324 21.64 29.98 -10.47
N ARG A 325 21.55 30.70 -11.61
CA ARG A 325 21.04 30.13 -12.87
C ARG A 325 21.85 28.91 -13.28
N GLN A 326 23.17 29.00 -13.19
CA GLN A 326 24.05 27.87 -13.49
C GLN A 326 23.81 26.68 -12.56
N GLN A 327 23.53 26.91 -11.27
CA GLN A 327 23.22 25.86 -10.30
C GLN A 327 21.82 25.24 -10.51
N ILE A 328 20.78 26.05 -10.76
CA ILE A 328 19.44 25.54 -11.11
C ILE A 328 19.48 24.76 -12.43
N GLN A 329 20.25 25.23 -13.41
CA GLN A 329 20.45 24.52 -14.67
C GLN A 329 21.39 23.30 -14.55
N ALA A 330 22.18 23.22 -13.48
CA ALA A 330 22.97 22.03 -13.13
C ALA A 330 22.13 20.97 -12.41
N LEU A 331 20.92 21.30 -11.92
CA LEU A 331 19.99 20.30 -11.40
C LEU A 331 19.60 19.35 -12.53
N ASN A 332 19.81 18.06 -12.28
CA ASN A 332 19.28 17.05 -13.18
C ASN A 332 17.75 16.93 -12.98
N ILE A 333 17.02 16.46 -14.00
CA ILE A 333 15.55 16.25 -13.97
C ILE A 333 15.13 15.49 -12.73
N SER A 334 15.99 14.60 -12.29
CA SER A 334 15.79 13.68 -11.20
C SER A 334 15.66 14.40 -9.84
N GLN A 335 16.47 15.43 -9.62
CA GLN A 335 16.40 16.31 -8.45
C GLN A 335 15.25 17.32 -8.56
N LEU A 336 14.99 17.81 -9.78
CA LEU A 336 13.82 18.65 -10.05
C LEU A 336 12.51 17.91 -9.72
N ARG A 337 12.39 16.62 -10.09
CA ARG A 337 11.24 15.76 -9.78
C ARG A 337 11.01 15.56 -8.30
N GLN A 338 12.06 15.29 -7.53
CA GLN A 338 11.94 15.16 -6.08
C GLN A 338 11.50 16.48 -5.42
N ALA A 339 11.95 17.63 -5.93
CA ALA A 339 11.47 18.93 -5.48
C ALA A 339 10.01 19.23 -5.91
N LEU A 340 9.61 18.79 -7.11
CA LEU A 340 8.24 18.88 -7.65
C LEU A 340 7.22 18.15 -6.77
N ASP A 341 7.57 16.96 -6.26
CA ASP A 341 6.70 16.13 -5.42
C ASP A 341 6.43 16.74 -4.04
N ILE A 342 7.37 17.55 -3.54
CA ILE A 342 7.37 18.04 -2.15
C ILE A 342 6.85 19.48 -2.03
N ALA A 343 6.99 20.34 -3.04
CA ALA A 343 6.61 21.75 -2.94
C ALA A 343 5.93 22.27 -4.22
N ALA A 344 4.63 22.00 -4.40
CA ALA A 344 3.88 22.41 -5.59
C ALA A 344 3.87 23.95 -5.86
N ASN A 345 3.99 24.78 -4.80
CA ASN A 345 4.06 26.24 -4.91
C ASN A 345 5.45 26.77 -5.33
N PHE A 346 6.52 25.97 -5.24
CA PHE A 346 7.90 26.33 -5.62
C PHE A 346 8.07 26.58 -7.12
N LEU A 347 7.17 26.04 -7.92
CA LEU A 347 7.38 25.81 -9.35
C LEU A 347 7.09 27.04 -10.20
N SER A 348 6.20 27.92 -9.76
CA SER A 348 5.99 29.22 -10.40
C SER A 348 7.25 30.09 -10.34
N ASP A 349 8.02 29.96 -9.27
CA ASP A 349 9.12 30.88 -8.95
C ASP A 349 10.44 30.43 -9.58
N VAL A 350 10.60 29.12 -9.80
CA VAL A 350 11.76 28.53 -10.47
C VAL A 350 11.57 28.41 -11.99
N ALA A 351 10.33 28.33 -12.49
CA ALA A 351 10.04 28.23 -13.93
C ALA A 351 10.81 29.22 -14.82
N PRO A 352 11.02 30.51 -14.44
CA PRO A 352 11.81 31.46 -15.23
C PRO A 352 13.31 31.16 -15.31
N TYR A 353 13.84 30.30 -14.44
CA TYR A 353 15.27 29.96 -14.36
C TYR A 353 15.60 28.58 -14.94
N LEU A 354 14.58 27.77 -15.26
CA LEU A 354 14.74 26.47 -15.91
C LEU A 354 15.22 26.64 -17.36
N SER A 355 16.07 25.72 -17.82
CA SER A 355 16.37 25.60 -19.25
C SER A 355 15.19 24.98 -20.02
N GLU A 356 15.12 25.17 -21.34
CA GLU A 356 14.07 24.55 -22.18
C GLU A 356 13.99 23.02 -21.98
N SER A 357 15.14 22.36 -21.85
CA SER A 357 15.20 20.91 -21.60
C SER A 357 14.66 20.50 -20.23
N GLN A 358 14.83 21.34 -19.21
CA GLN A 358 14.29 21.09 -17.87
C GLN A 358 12.78 21.36 -17.83
N LEU A 359 12.31 22.40 -18.52
CA LEU A 359 10.89 22.70 -18.67
C LEU A 359 10.15 21.54 -19.35
N ALA A 360 10.67 21.04 -20.48
CA ALA A 360 10.12 19.88 -21.18
C ALA A 360 10.08 18.64 -20.28
N ALA A 361 11.12 18.41 -19.48
CA ALA A 361 11.19 17.29 -18.56
C ALA A 361 10.18 17.31 -17.43
N VAL A 362 9.92 18.50 -16.88
CA VAL A 362 8.89 18.72 -15.86
C VAL A 362 7.51 18.47 -16.47
N LEU A 363 7.26 18.95 -17.69
CA LEU A 363 5.99 18.74 -18.40
C LEU A 363 5.74 17.26 -18.72
N HIS A 364 6.76 16.54 -19.18
CA HIS A 364 6.67 15.08 -19.39
C HIS A 364 6.33 14.34 -18.09
N HIS A 365 6.89 14.77 -16.96
CA HIS A 365 6.61 14.14 -15.68
C HIS A 365 5.16 14.36 -15.24
N VAL A 366 4.67 15.60 -15.29
CA VAL A 366 3.29 15.97 -14.95
C VAL A 366 2.28 15.16 -15.79
N LEU A 367 2.57 14.94 -17.07
CA LEU A 367 1.70 14.16 -17.97
C LEU A 367 1.85 12.63 -17.81
N GLU A 368 3.04 12.14 -17.42
CA GLU A 368 3.27 10.71 -17.14
C GLU A 368 2.65 10.26 -15.80
N THR A 369 2.50 11.17 -14.82
CA THR A 369 1.87 10.91 -13.52
C THR A 369 0.36 11.14 -13.51
N SER A 370 -0.22 11.66 -14.60
CA SER A 370 -1.65 11.96 -14.77
C SER A 370 -2.55 10.72 -14.87
N TYR A 371 -2.20 9.61 -14.21
CA TYR A 371 -3.03 8.41 -14.06
C TYR A 371 -3.14 8.05 -12.58
N GLY A 372 -4.29 8.36 -11.97
CA GLY A 372 -4.59 8.07 -10.57
C GLY A 372 -5.18 9.26 -9.79
N PRO A 373 -5.24 9.20 -8.45
CA PRO A 373 -5.89 10.22 -7.61
C PRO A 373 -5.20 11.60 -7.60
N SER A 374 -4.07 11.79 -8.30
CA SER A 374 -3.29 13.05 -8.35
C SER A 374 -3.51 13.90 -9.61
N ILE A 375 -4.45 13.52 -10.48
CA ILE A 375 -4.71 14.17 -11.78
C ILE A 375 -4.97 15.69 -11.67
N GLU A 376 -5.57 16.16 -10.58
CA GLU A 376 -5.96 17.57 -10.42
C GLU A 376 -4.79 18.47 -10.01
N ARG A 377 -3.86 17.94 -9.19
CA ARG A 377 -2.55 18.57 -8.93
C ARG A 377 -1.80 18.78 -10.24
N ASP A 378 -1.82 17.78 -11.12
CA ASP A 378 -1.09 17.81 -12.39
C ASP A 378 -1.67 18.85 -13.36
N PHE A 379 -3.01 19.01 -13.41
CA PHE A 379 -3.65 20.08 -14.18
C PHE A 379 -3.42 21.48 -13.59
N TYR A 380 -3.44 21.61 -12.26
CA TYR A 380 -3.07 22.86 -11.59
C TYR A 380 -1.63 23.26 -11.93
N LEU A 381 -0.68 22.33 -11.86
CA LEU A 381 0.71 22.55 -12.25
C LEU A 381 0.81 22.96 -13.71
N LEU A 382 0.13 22.25 -14.62
CA LEU A 382 0.12 22.57 -16.04
C LEU A 382 -0.39 24.00 -16.29
N SER A 383 -1.42 24.45 -15.56
CA SER A 383 -1.94 25.83 -15.65
C SER A 383 -0.92 26.90 -15.25
N LYS A 384 -0.03 26.60 -14.28
CA LYS A 384 1.02 27.51 -13.80
C LYS A 384 2.23 27.53 -14.72
N PHE A 385 2.54 26.43 -15.40
CA PHE A 385 3.61 26.36 -16.39
C PHE A 385 3.20 26.92 -17.76
N ALA A 386 1.91 26.86 -18.11
CA ALA A 386 1.37 27.29 -19.39
C ALA A 386 1.86 28.67 -19.90
N PRO A 387 2.00 29.71 -19.06
CA PRO A 387 2.53 31.02 -19.50
C PRO A 387 3.99 31.00 -19.96
N PHE A 388 4.77 30.01 -19.51
CA PHE A 388 6.20 29.86 -19.81
C PHE A 388 6.46 28.84 -20.93
N LEU A 389 5.41 28.21 -21.47
CA LEU A 389 5.53 27.24 -22.54
C LEU A 389 5.74 27.93 -23.89
N SER A 390 6.71 27.43 -24.66
CA SER A 390 6.87 27.82 -26.05
C SER A 390 5.78 27.16 -26.90
N SER A 391 5.57 27.65 -28.12
CA SER A 391 4.67 26.98 -29.07
C SER A 391 5.07 25.53 -29.34
N ALA A 392 6.36 25.17 -29.25
CA ALA A 392 6.79 23.79 -29.42
C ALA A 392 6.42 22.92 -28.22
N HIS A 393 6.56 23.45 -26.99
CA HIS A 393 6.15 22.76 -25.77
C HIS A 393 4.63 22.56 -25.71
N LEU A 394 3.84 23.56 -26.13
CA LEU A 394 2.38 23.43 -26.21
C LEU A 394 1.94 22.37 -27.22
N ASP A 395 2.61 22.29 -28.37
CA ASP A 395 2.35 21.25 -29.37
C ASP A 395 2.73 19.85 -28.85
N GLU A 396 3.85 19.74 -28.14
CA GLU A 396 4.30 18.50 -27.51
C GLU A 396 3.34 18.03 -26.41
N VAL A 397 2.87 18.92 -25.55
CA VAL A 397 1.86 18.59 -24.53
C VAL A 397 0.56 18.12 -25.17
N LEU A 398 0.13 18.77 -26.27
CA LEU A 398 -1.06 18.37 -27.01
C LEU A 398 -0.89 16.98 -27.64
N GLU A 399 0.26 16.68 -28.25
CA GLU A 399 0.56 15.35 -28.82
C GLU A 399 0.62 14.26 -27.74
N LEU A 400 1.20 14.56 -26.58
CA LEU A 400 1.24 13.65 -25.44
C LEU A 400 -0.15 13.37 -24.89
N ALA A 401 -0.98 14.41 -24.75
CA ALA A 401 -2.36 14.28 -24.31
C ALA A 401 -3.20 13.43 -25.28
N ILE A 402 -2.99 13.59 -26.60
CA ILE A 402 -3.65 12.75 -27.62
C ILE A 402 -3.22 11.28 -27.47
N ALA A 403 -1.95 11.04 -27.18
CA ALA A 403 -1.40 9.69 -27.01
C ALA A 403 -1.86 8.96 -25.75
N MET A 404 -2.52 9.65 -24.81
CA MET A 404 -3.07 9.04 -23.60
C MET A 404 -4.31 8.17 -23.87
N GLU A 405 -5.01 8.38 -25.00
CA GLU A 405 -6.25 7.67 -25.37
C GLU A 405 -7.37 7.75 -24.30
N ASP A 406 -7.32 8.74 -23.40
CA ASP A 406 -8.32 9.04 -22.37
C ASP A 406 -9.05 10.36 -22.71
N GLU A 407 -10.30 10.26 -23.18
CA GLU A 407 -11.08 11.43 -23.60
C GLU A 407 -11.28 12.49 -22.49
N PRO A 408 -11.61 12.15 -21.23
CA PRO A 408 -11.77 13.12 -20.15
C PRO A 408 -10.49 13.90 -19.83
N SER A 409 -9.33 13.25 -19.76
CA SER A 409 -8.06 13.92 -19.46
C SER A 409 -7.62 14.79 -20.64
N LEU A 410 -7.75 14.31 -21.88
CA LEU A 410 -7.48 15.10 -23.08
C LEU A 410 -8.36 16.37 -23.12
N ALA A 411 -9.65 16.23 -22.80
CA ALA A 411 -10.57 17.36 -22.75
C ALA A 411 -10.14 18.41 -21.71
N ARG A 412 -9.76 17.98 -20.51
CA ARG A 412 -9.30 18.89 -19.43
C ARG A 412 -8.00 19.60 -19.80
N ILE A 413 -7.03 18.91 -20.38
CA ILE A 413 -5.77 19.52 -20.85
C ILE A 413 -6.04 20.59 -21.90
N LEU A 414 -6.92 20.29 -22.86
CA LEU A 414 -7.32 21.23 -23.91
C LEU A 414 -8.00 22.48 -23.34
N MET A 415 -8.85 22.32 -22.32
CA MET A 415 -9.50 23.44 -21.63
C MET A 415 -8.51 24.30 -20.84
N VAL A 416 -7.54 23.70 -20.13
CA VAL A 416 -6.51 24.42 -19.36
C VAL A 416 -5.57 25.23 -20.26
N LEU A 417 -5.18 24.66 -21.41
CA LEU A 417 -4.24 25.29 -22.33
C LEU A 417 -4.88 26.24 -23.35
N ALA A 418 -6.22 26.28 -23.42
CA ALA A 418 -6.99 27.03 -24.41
C ALA A 418 -6.54 28.50 -24.57
N ALA A 419 -6.27 29.18 -23.45
CA ALA A 419 -5.87 30.58 -23.44
C ALA A 419 -4.44 30.84 -23.95
N TYR A 420 -3.61 29.79 -24.04
CA TYR A 420 -2.19 29.88 -24.38
C TYR A 420 -1.88 29.36 -25.78
N PHE A 421 -2.82 28.71 -26.45
CA PHE A 421 -2.59 28.19 -27.80
C PHE A 421 -2.44 29.32 -28.84
N PRO A 422 -1.31 29.37 -29.58
CA PRO A 422 -1.21 30.22 -30.75
C PRO A 422 -2.17 29.74 -31.85
N PRO A 423 -2.54 30.60 -32.83
CA PRO A 423 -3.58 30.28 -33.82
C PRO A 423 -3.46 28.91 -34.52
N PRO A 424 -2.26 28.45 -34.96
CA PRO A 424 -2.13 27.14 -35.59
C PRO A 424 -2.41 25.96 -34.64
N LEU A 425 -2.06 26.11 -33.36
CA LEU A 425 -2.34 25.09 -32.34
C LEU A 425 -3.79 25.14 -31.87
N LEU A 426 -4.41 26.32 -31.89
CA LEU A 426 -5.84 26.46 -31.62
C LEU A 426 -6.66 25.73 -32.70
N ASP A 427 -6.30 25.86 -33.97
CA ASP A 427 -6.92 25.10 -35.07
C ASP A 427 -6.71 23.58 -34.90
N LYS A 428 -5.51 23.16 -34.47
CA LYS A 428 -5.20 21.75 -34.17
C LYS A 428 -6.01 21.23 -32.97
N ALA A 429 -6.13 21.99 -31.90
CA ALA A 429 -6.91 21.66 -30.71
C ALA A 429 -8.41 21.52 -31.04
N ILE A 430 -8.95 22.39 -31.89
CA ILE A 430 -10.32 22.29 -32.40
C ILE A 430 -10.51 21.02 -33.22
N PHE A 431 -9.58 20.72 -34.14
CA PHE A 431 -9.61 19.49 -34.92
C PHE A 431 -9.58 18.26 -34.00
N VAL A 432 -8.75 18.31 -32.94
CA VAL A 432 -8.64 17.23 -31.98
C VAL A 432 -9.97 17.03 -31.23
N ALA A 433 -10.56 18.11 -30.73
CA ALA A 433 -11.86 18.08 -30.04
C ALA A 433 -12.99 17.56 -30.94
N GLN A 434 -12.96 17.84 -32.24
CA GLN A 434 -13.95 17.33 -33.20
C GLN A 434 -13.74 15.85 -33.59
N ARG A 435 -12.48 15.39 -33.59
CA ARG A 435 -12.10 14.10 -34.17
C ARG A 435 -11.95 12.98 -33.15
N TYR A 436 -11.49 13.33 -31.95
CA TYR A 436 -11.07 12.39 -30.90
C TYR A 436 -11.89 12.47 -29.62
N LEU A 437 -12.81 13.41 -29.49
CA LEU A 437 -13.72 13.49 -28.34
C LEU A 437 -15.16 13.21 -28.77
N GLY A 438 -15.90 12.47 -27.94
CA GLY A 438 -17.32 12.25 -28.11
C GLY A 438 -18.16 13.53 -28.02
N ARG A 439 -19.47 13.43 -28.30
CA ARG A 439 -20.38 14.60 -28.38
C ARG A 439 -20.35 15.46 -27.11
N TRP A 440 -20.21 14.84 -25.94
CA TRP A 440 -20.11 15.51 -24.64
C TRP A 440 -18.81 16.30 -24.46
N TRP A 441 -17.67 15.60 -24.41
CA TRP A 441 -16.35 16.23 -24.19
C TRP A 441 -15.94 17.17 -25.32
N GLY A 442 -16.23 16.80 -26.56
CA GLY A 442 -15.99 17.65 -27.74
C GLY A 442 -16.77 18.96 -27.65
N GLY A 443 -18.05 18.93 -27.27
CA GLY A 443 -18.86 20.14 -27.11
C GLY A 443 -18.36 21.06 -26.00
N ARG A 444 -18.00 20.50 -24.82
CA ARG A 444 -17.43 21.25 -23.69
C ARG A 444 -16.11 21.94 -24.06
N VAL A 445 -15.19 21.22 -24.70
CA VAL A 445 -13.89 21.74 -25.13
C VAL A 445 -14.04 22.81 -26.20
N LEU A 446 -14.89 22.57 -27.22
CA LEU A 446 -15.15 23.54 -28.27
C LEU A 446 -15.77 24.83 -27.72
N GLY A 447 -16.68 24.72 -26.74
CA GLY A 447 -17.24 25.88 -26.03
C GLY A 447 -16.15 26.79 -25.46
N VAL A 448 -15.11 26.22 -24.85
CA VAL A 448 -13.97 26.98 -24.32
C VAL A 448 -13.06 27.51 -25.44
N LEU A 449 -12.64 26.65 -26.38
CA LEU A 449 -11.69 27.03 -27.44
C LEU A 449 -12.23 28.12 -28.38
N ILE A 450 -13.53 28.10 -28.67
CA ILE A 450 -14.17 29.08 -29.56
C ILE A 450 -14.06 30.51 -29.00
N HIS A 451 -14.09 30.69 -27.67
CA HIS A 451 -13.94 32.02 -27.07
C HIS A 451 -12.58 32.66 -27.33
N HIS A 452 -11.56 31.86 -27.63
CA HIS A 452 -10.20 32.32 -27.94
C HIS A 452 -9.98 32.57 -29.44
N LEU A 453 -10.97 32.30 -30.31
CA LEU A 453 -10.87 32.57 -31.76
C LEU A 453 -11.11 34.05 -32.12
N PRO A 454 -10.45 34.55 -33.18
CA PRO A 454 -10.79 35.81 -33.84
C PRO A 454 -12.28 35.91 -34.22
N ALA A 455 -12.88 37.09 -34.08
CA ALA A 455 -14.33 37.31 -34.26
C ALA A 455 -14.90 36.84 -35.61
N ARG A 456 -14.12 36.91 -36.70
CA ARG A 456 -14.54 36.41 -38.03
C ARG A 456 -14.57 34.88 -38.11
N GLN A 457 -13.68 34.18 -37.42
CA GLN A 457 -13.66 32.72 -37.40
C GLN A 457 -14.76 32.20 -36.48
N ARG A 458 -15.04 32.87 -35.36
CA ARG A 458 -16.20 32.57 -34.49
C ARG A 458 -17.54 32.60 -35.25
N GLN A 459 -17.72 33.54 -36.17
CA GLN A 459 -18.94 33.65 -36.99
C GLN A 459 -19.09 32.55 -38.05
N ALA A 460 -18.03 31.81 -38.37
CA ALA A 460 -18.03 30.75 -39.38
C ALA A 460 -18.29 29.35 -38.80
N PHE A 461 -18.25 29.20 -37.47
CA PHE A 461 -18.66 27.95 -36.81
C PHE A 461 -20.18 27.84 -36.81
N ALA A 462 -20.72 26.77 -37.40
CA ALA A 462 -22.12 26.40 -37.22
C ALA A 462 -22.30 25.88 -35.78
N LEU A 463 -22.92 26.70 -34.93
CA LEU A 463 -23.12 26.45 -33.50
C LEU A 463 -24.10 25.30 -33.20
N ASP A 464 -24.90 24.89 -34.18
CA ASP A 464 -26.11 24.06 -34.03
C ASP A 464 -25.89 22.60 -33.55
N ALA A 465 -24.66 22.11 -33.39
CA ALA A 465 -24.39 20.72 -32.95
C ALA A 465 -23.66 20.63 -31.60
N TYR A 466 -23.15 21.75 -31.07
CA TYR A 466 -22.25 21.78 -29.92
C TYR A 466 -22.73 22.71 -28.79
N ASP A 467 -23.72 23.57 -29.03
CA ASP A 467 -24.38 24.35 -27.98
C ASP A 467 -25.29 23.48 -27.09
N ASP A 468 -25.72 22.31 -27.59
CA ASP A 468 -26.64 21.35 -26.94
C ASP A 468 -26.12 20.73 -25.62
N VAL A 469 -24.85 20.94 -25.25
CA VAL A 469 -24.25 20.44 -23.99
C VAL A 469 -23.70 21.57 -23.11
N SER A 470 -24.01 22.83 -23.46
CA SER A 470 -23.53 23.99 -22.72
C SER A 470 -24.32 24.18 -21.42
N ALA A 471 -23.68 24.80 -20.42
CA ALA A 471 -24.39 25.21 -19.20
C ALA A 471 -25.55 26.17 -19.50
N GLY A 472 -25.49 26.92 -20.61
CA GLY A 472 -26.59 27.74 -21.10
C GLY A 472 -27.79 26.91 -21.54
N HIS A 473 -27.56 25.88 -22.36
CA HIS A 473 -28.60 24.98 -22.86
C HIS A 473 -29.23 24.13 -21.75
N ILE A 474 -28.43 23.55 -20.85
CA ILE A 474 -28.96 22.77 -19.71
C ILE A 474 -29.90 23.64 -18.86
N ARG A 475 -29.54 24.91 -18.62
CA ARG A 475 -30.38 25.86 -17.89
C ARG A 475 -31.64 26.24 -18.68
N GLN A 476 -31.53 26.38 -20.01
CA GLN A 476 -32.69 26.62 -20.86
C GLN A 476 -33.69 25.45 -20.78
N LEU A 477 -33.22 24.21 -20.92
CA LEU A 477 -34.05 23.01 -20.78
C LEU A 477 -34.73 22.92 -19.41
N LEU A 478 -33.99 23.21 -18.33
CA LEU A 478 -34.56 23.32 -16.97
C LEU A 478 -35.67 24.38 -16.90
N SER A 479 -35.48 25.51 -17.58
CA SER A 479 -36.44 26.63 -17.58
C SER A 479 -37.74 26.33 -18.33
N GLU A 480 -37.70 25.44 -19.32
CA GLU A 480 -38.84 25.01 -20.14
C GLU A 480 -39.76 23.99 -19.43
N LEU A 481 -39.30 23.42 -18.31
CA LEU A 481 -40.08 22.46 -17.50
C LEU A 481 -40.91 23.14 -16.40
N PRO A 482 -42.09 22.58 -16.05
CA PRO A 482 -42.82 22.95 -14.84
C PRO A 482 -41.95 22.84 -13.57
N VAL A 483 -42.20 23.71 -12.58
CA VAL A 483 -41.38 23.81 -11.34
C VAL A 483 -41.28 22.47 -10.62
N GLU A 484 -42.39 21.74 -10.49
CA GLU A 484 -42.46 20.44 -9.83
C GLU A 484 -41.67 19.36 -10.58
N GLU A 485 -41.63 19.44 -11.91
CA GLU A 485 -40.91 18.49 -12.75
C GLU A 485 -39.40 18.79 -12.74
N ARG A 486 -39.02 20.08 -12.74
CA ARG A 486 -37.64 20.53 -12.54
C ARG A 486 -37.11 20.00 -11.21
N ARG A 487 -37.84 20.25 -10.11
CA ARG A 487 -37.44 19.83 -8.77
C ARG A 487 -37.24 18.32 -8.70
N ARG A 488 -38.16 17.55 -9.29
CA ARG A 488 -38.05 16.08 -9.34
C ARG A 488 -36.77 15.61 -10.03
N ILE A 489 -36.50 16.09 -11.24
CA ILE A 489 -35.31 15.67 -12.02
C ILE A 489 -34.02 16.03 -11.28
N VAL A 490 -33.96 17.20 -10.64
CA VAL A 490 -32.77 17.63 -9.89
C VAL A 490 -32.59 16.80 -8.61
N MET A 491 -33.66 16.44 -7.91
CA MET A 491 -33.56 15.55 -6.74
C MET A 491 -33.16 14.12 -7.12
N ASP A 492 -33.68 13.60 -8.24
CA ASP A 492 -33.24 12.30 -8.80
C ASP A 492 -31.74 12.36 -9.15
N PHE A 493 -31.27 13.48 -9.72
CA PHE A 493 -29.86 13.71 -10.03
C PHE A 493 -28.98 13.78 -8.77
N LEU A 494 -29.44 14.47 -7.72
CA LEU A 494 -28.75 14.53 -6.43
C LEU A 494 -28.64 13.15 -5.78
N GLY A 495 -29.70 12.34 -5.81
CA GLY A 495 -29.66 10.97 -5.30
C GLY A 495 -28.70 10.07 -6.09
N ALA A 496 -28.57 10.28 -7.40
CA ALA A 496 -27.59 9.56 -8.21
C ALA A 496 -26.15 10.03 -7.94
N ILE A 497 -25.92 11.32 -7.68
CA ILE A 497 -24.63 11.84 -7.21
C ILE A 497 -24.28 11.24 -5.85
N GLU A 498 -25.21 11.23 -4.90
CA GLU A 498 -25.02 10.63 -3.57
C GLU A 498 -24.68 9.15 -3.68
N GLY A 499 -25.45 8.37 -4.46
CA GLY A 499 -25.19 6.94 -4.66
C GLY A 499 -23.85 6.66 -5.34
N ARG A 500 -23.36 7.56 -6.20
CA ARG A 500 -22.06 7.40 -6.88
C ARG A 500 -20.87 7.80 -6.01
N TYR A 501 -20.98 8.94 -5.32
CA TYR A 501 -19.84 9.57 -4.65
C TYR A 501 -19.86 9.43 -3.12
N GLY A 502 -20.94 8.92 -2.53
CA GLY A 502 -21.16 8.89 -1.08
C GLY A 502 -20.83 7.57 -0.36
N GLY A 503 -20.28 6.58 -1.04
CA GLY A 503 -19.68 5.39 -0.40
C GLY A 503 -20.67 4.43 0.31
N GLY A 504 -21.97 4.53 0.08
CA GLY A 504 -23.01 3.71 0.70
C GLY A 504 -23.53 2.54 -0.15
N ALA A 505 -23.83 1.41 0.49
CA ALA A 505 -24.43 0.20 -0.08
C ALA A 505 -25.85 0.43 -0.65
N GLU A 506 -26.20 -0.35 -1.68
CA GLU A 506 -27.54 -0.61 -2.27
C GLU A 506 -28.57 0.55 -2.30
N ALA A 507 -28.94 0.97 -3.52
CA ALA A 507 -30.12 1.82 -3.75
C ALA A 507 -31.41 1.14 -3.23
N PRO A 508 -32.22 1.79 -2.38
CA PRO A 508 -33.49 1.21 -1.96
C PRO A 508 -34.57 1.42 -3.02
N ALA A 509 -35.27 0.32 -3.32
CA ALA A 509 -36.49 0.33 -4.12
C ALA A 509 -37.58 1.19 -3.47
N ALA A 510 -38.34 1.89 -4.30
CA ALA A 510 -39.49 2.70 -3.89
C ALA A 510 -40.54 1.90 -3.12
N SER A 511 -40.92 2.37 -1.93
CA SER A 511 -42.26 2.15 -1.38
C SER A 511 -42.60 3.21 -0.32
N ASP A 512 -43.77 3.83 -0.49
CA ASP A 512 -44.45 4.72 0.44
C ASP A 512 -44.52 4.16 1.87
N THR A 513 -44.27 4.97 2.91
CA THR A 513 -45.24 5.38 3.95
C THR A 513 -44.60 6.04 5.18
N GLU A 514 -45.14 7.23 5.50
CA GLU A 514 -45.41 7.87 6.81
C GLU A 514 -44.35 8.01 7.93
N LEU A 515 -44.29 9.25 8.44
CA LEU A 515 -43.52 9.75 9.57
C LEU A 515 -43.87 9.11 10.92
N SER A 516 -42.87 8.92 11.79
CA SER A 516 -43.00 9.29 13.21
C SER A 516 -41.65 9.45 13.93
N ASP A 517 -41.63 10.45 14.81
CA ASP A 517 -40.56 10.98 15.65
C ASP A 517 -39.81 9.98 16.56
N ALA A 518 -38.51 10.23 16.78
CA ALA A 518 -37.89 10.51 18.08
C ALA A 518 -36.36 10.26 18.06
N VAL A 519 -35.57 11.33 18.20
CA VAL A 519 -34.15 11.26 18.58
C VAL A 519 -33.96 12.12 19.83
N THR A 520 -33.48 11.48 20.90
CA THR A 520 -33.00 12.11 22.14
C THR A 520 -31.46 12.13 22.12
N PRO A 521 -30.80 13.24 22.48
CA PRO A 521 -29.34 13.28 22.67
C PRO A 521 -28.94 12.76 24.06
N TYR A 522 -27.78 12.11 24.12
CA TYR A 522 -27.11 11.69 25.35
C TYR A 522 -26.12 12.78 25.80
N ASP A 523 -26.27 13.22 27.05
CA ASP A 523 -25.34 14.05 27.81
C ASP A 523 -24.64 13.23 28.90
N ASP A 524 -23.48 13.76 29.29
CA ASP A 524 -22.72 13.61 30.55
C ASP A 524 -21.95 12.31 30.82
N LEU A 525 -20.64 12.48 31.07
CA LEU A 525 -19.97 11.98 32.29
C LEU A 525 -18.60 12.68 32.49
N GLU A 526 -18.53 13.43 33.59
CA GLU A 526 -17.37 14.16 34.11
C GLU A 526 -16.22 13.23 34.58
N MET A 527 -14.97 13.66 34.38
CA MET A 527 -13.77 13.05 34.95
C MET A 527 -13.16 13.93 36.05
N SER A 528 -13.07 13.37 37.26
CA SER A 528 -12.39 13.93 38.42
C SER A 528 -10.94 13.43 38.54
N ALA A 529 -10.00 14.35 38.76
CA ALA A 529 -8.60 14.08 39.11
C ALA A 529 -8.43 13.68 40.60
N PRO A 530 -7.29 13.08 40.95
CA PRO A 530 -6.63 13.47 42.19
C PRO A 530 -5.10 13.65 42.10
N ASP A 531 -4.64 14.34 43.14
CA ASP A 531 -3.39 15.06 43.37
C ASP A 531 -2.23 14.19 43.92
N ALA A 532 -1.05 14.80 43.96
CA ALA A 532 0.29 14.26 44.20
C ALA A 532 0.59 13.69 45.62
N GLY A 533 1.65 12.86 45.70
CA GLY A 533 2.22 12.44 46.99
C GLY A 533 3.52 11.60 46.92
N HIS A 534 4.65 12.31 47.00
CA HIS A 534 5.95 11.96 47.64
C HIS A 534 6.84 10.81 47.12
N ASN A 535 8.06 11.22 46.75
CA ASN A 535 9.27 10.42 46.53
C ASN A 535 9.98 10.12 47.86
N ASP A 536 10.43 8.89 48.03
CA ASP A 536 11.57 8.50 48.88
C ASP A 536 12.43 7.50 48.07
N GLU A 537 13.72 7.79 47.92
CA GLU A 537 14.74 6.84 47.42
C GLU A 537 15.02 5.75 48.48
N PRO A 538 15.60 4.57 48.12
CA PRO A 538 17.07 4.46 48.21
C PRO A 538 17.79 3.47 47.23
N GLU A 539 19.06 3.81 46.95
CA GLU A 539 20.27 2.94 46.91
C GLU A 539 20.60 2.02 45.71
N ASP A 540 21.39 2.57 44.78
CA ASP A 540 22.80 2.24 44.43
C ASP A 540 23.35 0.78 44.62
N ARG A 541 23.76 0.13 43.51
CA ARG A 541 24.99 -0.73 43.35
C ARG A 541 25.17 -1.25 41.89
N PRO A 542 26.39 -1.63 41.46
CA PRO A 542 27.03 -1.09 40.27
C PRO A 542 27.03 -2.01 39.04
N VAL A 543 26.92 -1.42 37.85
CA VAL A 543 27.12 -2.09 36.55
C VAL A 543 28.58 -1.92 36.12
N ALA A 544 29.23 -3.04 35.81
CA ALA A 544 30.59 -3.08 35.28
C ALA A 544 30.62 -2.55 33.84
N GLN A 545 31.40 -1.49 33.61
CA GLN A 545 31.69 -0.97 32.28
C GLN A 545 32.64 -1.93 31.56
N SER A 546 32.18 -2.52 30.45
CA SER A 546 33.08 -2.98 29.38
C SER A 546 33.19 -1.86 28.35
N ALA A 547 34.43 -1.53 27.95
CA ALA A 547 34.70 -0.43 27.04
C ALA A 547 34.30 -0.79 25.59
N PRO A 548 33.88 0.20 24.78
CA PRO A 548 33.58 -0.01 23.37
C PRO A 548 34.84 -0.41 22.58
N PRO A 549 34.68 -1.21 21.51
CA PRO A 549 35.80 -1.69 20.71
C PRO A 549 36.54 -0.54 20.02
N THR A 550 37.85 -0.73 19.82
CA THR A 550 38.72 0.32 19.27
C THR A 550 38.70 0.34 17.75
N MET A 551 39.10 1.47 17.15
CA MET A 551 39.18 1.65 15.69
C MET A 551 40.10 0.63 14.99
N GLU A 552 41.05 0.01 15.70
CA GLU A 552 41.88 -1.09 15.14
C GLU A 552 41.11 -2.41 15.08
N ASP A 553 40.20 -2.68 16.02
CA ASP A 553 39.30 -3.84 15.98
C ASP A 553 38.30 -3.71 14.82
N LEU A 554 37.85 -2.48 14.52
CA LEU A 554 36.98 -2.15 13.40
C LEU A 554 37.72 -2.16 12.04
N ALA A 555 38.99 -1.75 12.00
CA ALA A 555 39.80 -1.79 10.77
C ALA A 555 40.17 -3.22 10.37
N THR A 556 40.43 -4.10 11.33
CA THR A 556 40.71 -5.53 11.06
C THR A 556 39.45 -6.28 10.60
N ALA A 557 38.25 -5.82 11.00
CA ALA A 557 36.97 -6.30 10.48
C ALA A 557 36.62 -5.74 9.09
N ALA A 558 37.11 -4.54 8.75
CA ALA A 558 36.90 -3.94 7.43
C ALA A 558 37.81 -4.53 6.34
N GLU A 559 39.01 -5.03 6.69
CA GLU A 559 39.92 -5.67 5.73
C GLU A 559 39.62 -7.16 5.44
N SER A 560 38.65 -7.77 6.15
CA SER A 560 38.17 -9.14 5.87
C SER A 560 36.89 -9.20 5.02
N SER A 561 36.26 -8.07 4.71
CA SER A 561 35.06 -8.01 3.84
C SER A 561 35.42 -7.52 2.43
N SER A 562 35.95 -8.45 1.64
CA SER A 562 35.80 -8.34 0.17
C SER A 562 34.30 -8.36 -0.16
N PRO A 563 33.78 -7.63 -1.16
CA PRO A 563 32.41 -7.82 -1.60
C PRO A 563 32.27 -9.27 -2.08
N SER A 564 31.48 -10.08 -1.38
CA SER A 564 31.13 -11.42 -1.86
C SER A 564 30.48 -11.26 -3.24
N SER A 565 30.95 -12.07 -4.20
CA SER A 565 30.39 -12.15 -5.54
C SER A 565 29.04 -12.88 -5.48
N GLU A 566 28.00 -12.20 -5.00
CA GLU A 566 26.66 -12.82 -4.97
C GLU A 566 26.19 -13.12 -6.38
N ASN A 567 25.98 -14.41 -6.68
CA ASN A 567 25.36 -14.85 -7.92
C ASN A 567 23.89 -14.40 -7.90
N VAL A 568 23.41 -13.73 -8.94
CA VAL A 568 22.04 -13.22 -9.03
C VAL A 568 21.30 -13.84 -10.22
N VAL A 569 19.96 -13.85 -10.16
CA VAL A 569 19.13 -14.15 -11.33
C VAL A 569 19.17 -12.98 -12.30
N ASN A 570 19.59 -13.26 -13.53
CA ASN A 570 19.61 -12.29 -14.63
C ASN A 570 18.61 -12.74 -15.70
N THR A 571 17.70 -11.85 -16.08
CA THR A 571 16.70 -12.11 -17.12
C THR A 571 16.75 -11.06 -18.23
N GLY A 572 16.23 -11.40 -19.41
CA GLY A 572 16.08 -10.43 -20.49
C GLY A 572 15.51 -11.03 -21.77
N PHE A 573 15.50 -10.22 -22.84
CA PHE A 573 15.02 -10.63 -24.15
C PHE A 573 16.14 -10.51 -25.21
N ALA A 574 16.09 -11.34 -26.24
CA ALA A 574 16.94 -11.26 -27.42
C ALA A 574 16.16 -11.60 -28.69
N PRO A 575 16.36 -10.91 -29.83
CA PRO A 575 15.70 -11.27 -31.08
C PRO A 575 16.11 -12.68 -31.53
N ARG A 576 15.17 -13.47 -32.08
CA ARG A 576 15.43 -14.88 -32.47
C ARG A 576 16.61 -15.06 -33.43
N ARG A 577 16.85 -14.07 -34.31
CA ARG A 577 17.96 -14.09 -35.28
C ARG A 577 19.31 -13.66 -34.70
N GLN A 578 19.31 -12.98 -33.55
CA GLN A 578 20.49 -12.45 -32.88
C GLN A 578 20.45 -12.79 -31.38
N PRO A 579 20.59 -14.08 -31.01
CA PRO A 579 20.36 -14.57 -29.64
C PRO A 579 21.33 -13.99 -28.58
N LEU A 580 22.45 -13.41 -29.01
CA LEU A 580 23.41 -12.73 -28.12
C LEU A 580 23.18 -11.22 -28.00
N ALA A 581 22.31 -10.64 -28.82
CA ALA A 581 21.99 -9.22 -28.78
C ALA A 581 20.82 -9.00 -27.81
N ALA A 582 21.14 -8.74 -26.54
CA ALA A 582 20.13 -8.40 -25.55
C ALA A 582 19.37 -7.12 -25.96
N VAL A 583 18.05 -7.14 -25.79
CA VAL A 583 17.21 -5.96 -25.98
C VAL A 583 17.40 -5.04 -24.78
N ASP A 584 17.65 -3.76 -25.05
CA ASP A 584 17.74 -2.72 -24.02
C ASP A 584 16.41 -2.63 -23.25
N ALA A 585 16.47 -2.62 -21.92
CA ALA A 585 15.30 -2.60 -21.04
C ALA A 585 14.38 -1.38 -21.31
N GLY A 586 14.91 -0.27 -21.84
CA GLY A 586 14.14 0.92 -22.21
C GLY A 586 13.39 0.82 -23.55
N LEU A 587 13.58 -0.25 -24.34
CA LEU A 587 12.98 -0.41 -25.65
C LEU A 587 11.80 -1.39 -25.65
N PRO A 588 10.63 -1.01 -26.19
CA PRO A 588 9.51 -1.93 -26.32
C PRO A 588 9.81 -3.03 -27.35
N LEU A 589 9.20 -4.20 -27.16
CA LEU A 589 9.25 -5.29 -28.12
C LEU A 589 8.27 -5.07 -29.28
N GLN A 590 8.51 -5.70 -30.42
CA GLN A 590 7.65 -5.57 -31.59
C GLN A 590 6.51 -6.58 -31.55
N ALA A 591 5.30 -6.11 -31.87
CA ALA A 591 4.12 -6.97 -31.98
C ALA A 591 4.32 -8.08 -33.02
N ARG A 592 3.76 -9.27 -32.76
CA ARG A 592 3.87 -10.47 -33.63
C ARG A 592 5.30 -10.95 -33.93
N HIS A 593 6.30 -10.51 -33.18
CA HIS A 593 7.68 -10.95 -33.36
C HIS A 593 8.08 -12.01 -32.34
N ASP A 594 8.96 -12.91 -32.76
CA ASP A 594 9.55 -13.94 -31.91
C ASP A 594 10.84 -13.46 -31.25
N TYR A 595 10.94 -13.71 -29.96
CA TYR A 595 12.09 -13.42 -29.13
C TYR A 595 12.51 -14.67 -28.35
N TYR A 596 13.72 -14.66 -27.82
CA TYR A 596 14.10 -15.50 -26.71
C TYR A 596 13.96 -14.68 -25.44
N PHE A 597 13.15 -15.15 -24.49
CA PHE A 597 13.34 -14.81 -23.09
C PHE A 597 14.51 -15.65 -22.57
N TRP A 598 15.51 -15.04 -21.95
CA TRP A 598 16.67 -15.75 -21.44
C TRP A 598 16.84 -15.56 -19.95
N LEU A 599 17.38 -16.59 -19.30
CA LEU A 599 17.71 -16.59 -17.87
C LEU A 599 19.13 -17.14 -17.67
N GLU A 600 19.91 -16.45 -16.85
CA GLU A 600 21.27 -16.82 -16.44
C GLU A 600 21.45 -16.53 -14.96
N VAL A 601 22.11 -17.43 -14.24
CA VAL A 601 22.45 -17.25 -12.83
C VAL A 601 23.96 -17.04 -12.73
N GLY A 602 24.37 -15.92 -12.14
CA GLY A 602 25.78 -15.54 -12.10
C GLY A 602 25.96 -14.09 -11.68
N THR A 603 27.14 -13.52 -11.91
CA THR A 603 27.40 -12.08 -11.69
C THR A 603 26.37 -11.20 -12.40
N LEU A 604 25.94 -10.11 -11.76
CA LEU A 604 24.97 -9.17 -12.33
C LEU A 604 25.38 -8.70 -13.73
N LEU A 605 24.51 -8.93 -14.70
CA LEU A 605 24.71 -8.55 -16.10
C LEU A 605 24.13 -7.15 -16.36
N PRO A 606 24.90 -6.20 -16.94
CA PRO A 606 24.39 -4.85 -17.24
C PRO A 606 23.14 -4.81 -18.13
N GLN A 607 22.94 -5.86 -18.93
CA GLN A 607 21.79 -6.01 -19.84
C GLN A 607 20.60 -6.77 -19.23
N ALA A 608 20.66 -7.12 -17.95
CA ALA A 608 19.54 -7.73 -17.24
C ALA A 608 18.39 -6.73 -17.08
N ILE A 609 17.15 -7.22 -17.11
CA ILE A 609 15.94 -6.38 -16.96
C ILE A 609 15.37 -6.44 -15.53
N ASP A 610 16.05 -7.12 -14.61
CA ASP A 610 15.63 -7.29 -13.22
C ASP A 610 15.76 -5.97 -12.44
N VAL A 611 14.65 -5.52 -11.84
CA VAL A 611 14.58 -4.20 -11.16
C VAL A 611 15.43 -4.19 -9.89
N VAL A 612 15.41 -5.30 -9.15
CA VAL A 612 16.25 -5.56 -7.99
C VAL A 612 16.94 -6.91 -8.22
N PRO A 613 18.28 -6.96 -8.32
CA PRO A 613 19.00 -8.22 -8.47
C PRO A 613 18.61 -9.17 -7.34
N SER A 614 18.04 -10.32 -7.69
CA SER A 614 17.66 -11.34 -6.71
C SER A 614 18.82 -12.30 -6.56
N ALA A 615 19.48 -12.29 -5.42
CA ALA A 615 20.58 -13.22 -5.14
C ALA A 615 20.06 -14.67 -5.19
N LEU A 616 20.83 -15.51 -5.88
CA LEU A 616 20.87 -16.93 -5.67
C LEU A 616 22.15 -17.25 -4.87
N PRO A 617 22.00 -17.74 -3.66
CA PRO A 617 23.06 -17.96 -2.69
C PRO A 617 23.75 -19.30 -3.00
N MET A 618 24.70 -19.23 -3.92
CA MET A 618 25.28 -20.38 -4.61
C MET A 618 26.32 -21.16 -3.80
N GLU A 619 27.08 -20.47 -2.94
CA GLU A 619 28.06 -21.01 -1.96
C GLU A 619 27.42 -21.93 -0.90
N HIS A 620 26.13 -22.14 -1.13
CA HIS A 620 25.14 -22.34 -0.16
C HIS A 620 23.99 -23.23 -0.70
N LEU A 621 24.32 -24.16 -1.59
CA LEU A 621 23.47 -25.30 -1.96
C LEU A 621 24.29 -26.59 -1.89
N PRO A 622 23.65 -27.78 -1.75
CA PRO A 622 24.37 -29.04 -1.92
C PRO A 622 25.13 -29.00 -3.24
N SER A 623 26.38 -29.46 -3.24
CA SER A 623 27.13 -29.67 -4.47
C SER A 623 26.23 -30.43 -5.47
N GLU A 624 26.11 -29.95 -6.71
CA GLU A 624 25.30 -30.56 -7.75
C GLU A 624 23.77 -30.39 -7.63
N ALA A 625 23.28 -29.48 -6.77
CA ALA A 625 21.86 -29.17 -6.67
C ALA A 625 21.25 -28.78 -8.04
N ARG A 626 20.07 -29.32 -8.36
CA ARG A 626 19.35 -29.05 -9.62
C ARG A 626 18.16 -28.13 -9.38
N LEU A 627 18.12 -27.02 -10.12
CA LEU A 627 17.03 -26.06 -10.13
C LEU A 627 16.22 -26.20 -11.41
N SER A 628 14.90 -26.29 -11.29
CA SER A 628 13.99 -26.25 -12.44
C SER A 628 13.48 -24.83 -12.65
N VAL A 629 13.60 -24.32 -13.87
CA VAL A 629 13.09 -23.01 -14.28
C VAL A 629 11.89 -23.22 -15.18
N VAL A 630 10.73 -22.72 -14.76
CA VAL A 630 9.43 -23.02 -15.37
C VAL A 630 8.71 -21.73 -15.74
N LEU A 631 8.32 -21.60 -17.00
CA LEU A 631 7.55 -20.45 -17.48
C LEU A 631 6.06 -20.70 -17.49
N PHE A 632 5.26 -19.74 -17.03
CA PHE A 632 3.80 -19.71 -17.16
C PHE A 632 3.37 -18.46 -17.92
N ASP A 633 2.55 -18.65 -18.95
CA ASP A 633 1.93 -17.57 -19.71
C ASP A 633 0.67 -17.04 -19.03
N PHE A 634 0.16 -15.93 -19.55
CA PHE A 634 -1.13 -15.35 -19.18
C PHE A 634 -2.03 -15.40 -20.42
N GLU A 635 -3.31 -15.64 -20.22
CA GLU A 635 -4.27 -15.81 -21.31
C GLU A 635 -4.25 -14.59 -22.25
N GLY A 636 -3.96 -14.83 -23.54
CA GLY A 636 -3.93 -13.79 -24.57
C GLY A 636 -2.71 -12.86 -24.56
N GLU A 637 -1.72 -13.09 -23.68
CA GLU A 637 -0.53 -12.24 -23.54
C GLU A 637 0.70 -12.81 -24.28
N ILE A 638 1.84 -12.97 -23.61
CA ILE A 638 3.07 -13.52 -24.20
C ILE A 638 2.93 -15.03 -24.34
N ARG A 639 3.02 -15.54 -25.58
CA ARG A 639 2.91 -16.98 -25.83
C ARG A 639 4.26 -17.66 -25.72
N ILE A 640 4.33 -18.74 -24.95
CA ILE A 640 5.49 -19.62 -24.87
C ILE A 640 5.38 -20.68 -25.99
N THR A 641 6.50 -21.01 -26.63
CA THR A 641 6.48 -22.10 -27.63
C THR A 641 6.15 -23.43 -26.94
N PRO A 642 5.24 -24.25 -27.48
CA PRO A 642 4.88 -25.54 -26.88
C PRO A 642 6.10 -26.40 -26.58
N SER A 643 6.13 -27.03 -25.39
CA SER A 643 7.21 -27.89 -24.91
C SER A 643 8.57 -27.20 -24.69
N ALA A 644 8.62 -25.87 -24.77
CA ALA A 644 9.83 -25.07 -24.55
C ALA A 644 9.67 -24.10 -23.37
N ASP A 645 9.14 -24.63 -22.26
CA ASP A 645 8.71 -23.90 -21.08
C ASP A 645 9.37 -24.35 -19.77
N ILE A 646 10.19 -25.41 -19.81
CA ILE A 646 10.93 -25.94 -18.66
C ILE A 646 12.40 -26.13 -19.02
N GLY A 647 13.28 -25.48 -18.27
CA GLY A 647 14.74 -25.66 -18.33
C GLY A 647 15.31 -26.06 -16.98
N GLU A 648 16.54 -26.58 -16.96
CA GLU A 648 17.22 -26.92 -15.71
C GLU A 648 18.64 -26.38 -15.63
N LEU A 649 18.96 -25.96 -14.41
CA LEU A 649 20.25 -25.48 -13.98
C LEU A 649 20.81 -26.43 -12.92
N GLN A 650 22.11 -26.58 -12.88
CA GLN A 650 22.84 -27.33 -11.86
C GLN A 650 23.93 -26.45 -11.27
N LEU A 651 24.03 -26.50 -9.96
CA LEU A 651 25.02 -25.76 -9.19
C LEU A 651 26.27 -26.61 -9.07
N LEU A 652 27.41 -26.05 -9.46
CA LEU A 652 28.69 -26.73 -9.39
C LEU A 652 29.38 -26.44 -8.06
N SER A 653 30.42 -27.22 -7.74
CA SER A 653 31.16 -27.12 -6.47
C SER A 653 31.98 -25.84 -6.33
N ASP A 654 32.12 -25.07 -7.41
CA ASP A 654 32.81 -23.77 -7.46
C ASP A 654 31.82 -22.60 -7.54
N ASP A 655 30.57 -22.83 -7.14
CA ASP A 655 29.45 -21.87 -7.13
C ASP A 655 29.04 -21.36 -8.51
N SER A 656 29.60 -21.92 -9.58
CA SER A 656 29.14 -21.65 -10.93
C SER A 656 27.86 -22.43 -11.26
N VAL A 657 27.06 -21.90 -12.19
CA VAL A 657 25.83 -22.55 -12.64
C VAL A 657 26.03 -23.08 -14.05
N ARG A 658 25.64 -24.34 -14.25
CA ARG A 658 25.58 -24.97 -15.57
C ARG A 658 24.16 -25.35 -15.96
N VAL A 659 23.80 -25.11 -17.21
CA VAL A 659 22.59 -25.67 -17.82
C VAL A 659 22.76 -27.18 -17.98
N THR A 660 21.85 -27.96 -17.42
CA THR A 660 21.78 -29.42 -17.57
C THR A 660 20.70 -29.83 -18.55
N ARG A 661 19.59 -29.10 -18.60
CA ARG A 661 18.52 -29.28 -19.57
C ARG A 661 18.25 -27.97 -20.31
N PRO A 662 18.83 -27.79 -21.52
CA PRO A 662 18.55 -26.61 -22.34
C PRO A 662 17.12 -26.67 -22.90
N VAL A 663 16.50 -25.50 -23.03
CA VAL A 663 15.12 -25.36 -23.53
C VAL A 663 15.10 -25.32 -25.06
N ALA A 664 15.76 -24.33 -25.64
CA ALA A 664 15.98 -24.22 -27.08
C ALA A 664 17.46 -23.99 -27.39
N ARG A 665 17.88 -24.42 -28.58
CA ARG A 665 19.22 -24.13 -29.13
C ARG A 665 19.08 -23.10 -30.26
N PRO A 666 19.48 -21.84 -30.07
CA PRO A 666 19.40 -20.83 -31.12
C PRO A 666 20.25 -21.21 -32.34
N GLU A 667 19.69 -21.10 -33.56
CA GLU A 667 20.33 -21.57 -34.80
C GLU A 667 21.62 -20.80 -35.16
N ASN A 668 21.74 -19.53 -34.78
CA ASN A 668 22.85 -18.63 -35.13
C ASN A 668 23.79 -18.33 -33.95
N LEU A 669 23.92 -19.26 -33.00
CA LEU A 669 24.79 -19.06 -31.85
C LEU A 669 26.26 -19.30 -32.23
N LEU A 670 27.05 -18.21 -32.29
CA LEU A 670 28.46 -18.27 -32.66
C LEU A 670 29.36 -18.84 -31.55
N ASP A 671 28.94 -18.71 -30.29
CA ASP A 671 29.63 -19.22 -29.11
C ASP A 671 28.74 -20.26 -28.39
N PRO A 672 28.99 -21.57 -28.63
CA PRO A 672 28.23 -22.64 -27.99
C PRO A 672 28.33 -22.67 -26.47
N SER A 673 29.39 -22.09 -25.87
CA SER A 673 29.58 -22.08 -24.41
C SER A 673 28.47 -21.32 -23.67
N VAL A 674 27.76 -20.42 -24.35
CA VAL A 674 26.62 -19.68 -23.77
C VAL A 674 25.48 -20.64 -23.39
N LEU A 675 25.29 -21.73 -24.14
CA LEU A 675 24.29 -22.76 -23.82
C LEU A 675 24.61 -23.53 -22.55
N GLU A 676 25.86 -23.48 -22.09
CA GLU A 676 26.27 -24.12 -20.84
C GLU A 676 25.89 -23.27 -19.62
N ARG A 677 25.58 -21.98 -19.78
CA ARG A 677 25.28 -21.07 -18.66
C ARG A 677 23.92 -20.36 -18.76
N ARG A 678 23.29 -20.31 -19.94
CA ARG A 678 22.05 -19.55 -20.18
C ARG A 678 20.93 -20.40 -20.78
N LEU A 679 19.74 -20.29 -20.21
CA LEU A 679 18.52 -20.84 -20.76
C LEU A 679 17.91 -19.87 -21.77
N PHE A 680 17.41 -20.39 -22.90
CA PHE A 680 16.71 -19.62 -23.93
C PHE A 680 15.31 -20.19 -24.15
N PHE A 681 14.30 -19.44 -23.73
CA PHE A 681 12.89 -19.76 -23.89
C PHE A 681 12.31 -19.01 -25.10
N PRO A 682 11.93 -19.71 -26.18
CA PRO A 682 11.33 -19.08 -27.34
C PRO A 682 9.90 -18.62 -27.05
N VAL A 683 9.66 -17.33 -27.20
CA VAL A 683 8.38 -16.67 -26.92
C VAL A 683 7.94 -15.78 -28.09
N THR A 684 6.62 -15.63 -28.27
CA THR A 684 6.04 -14.79 -29.32
C THR A 684 5.23 -13.67 -28.69
N MET A 685 5.50 -12.44 -29.13
CA MET A 685 4.75 -11.26 -28.67
C MET A 685 3.33 -11.22 -29.27
N PRO A 686 2.34 -10.73 -28.50
CA PRO A 686 0.97 -10.53 -28.97
C PRO A 686 0.91 -9.48 -30.10
N ASP A 687 -0.25 -9.36 -30.73
CA ASP A 687 -0.43 -8.49 -31.90
C ASP A 687 -0.90 -7.07 -31.59
N LYS A 688 -1.57 -6.87 -30.47
CA LYS A 688 -1.99 -5.55 -30.01
C LYS A 688 -0.85 -4.84 -29.29
N GLN A 689 -0.79 -3.52 -29.41
CA GLN A 689 0.08 -2.70 -28.57
C GLN A 689 -0.45 -2.72 -27.13
N GLY A 690 0.46 -2.72 -26.14
CA GLY A 690 0.09 -2.75 -24.73
C GLY A 690 1.21 -3.24 -23.81
N SER A 691 0.89 -3.40 -22.54
CA SER A 691 1.76 -4.05 -21.54
C SER A 691 1.32 -5.51 -21.37
N TYR A 692 2.28 -6.41 -21.39
CA TYR A 692 2.07 -7.86 -21.35
C TYR A 692 3.04 -8.52 -20.38
N ARG A 693 2.71 -9.74 -19.97
CA ARG A 693 3.35 -10.41 -18.85
C ARG A 693 3.71 -11.85 -19.17
N LEU A 694 4.68 -12.33 -18.41
CA LEU A 694 5.14 -13.72 -18.38
C LEU A 694 5.61 -14.00 -16.95
N ARG A 695 5.42 -15.22 -16.46
CA ARG A 695 5.91 -15.61 -15.13
C ARG A 695 7.00 -16.64 -15.25
N CYS A 696 8.07 -16.46 -14.48
CA CYS A 696 9.22 -17.35 -14.41
C CYS A 696 9.40 -17.85 -12.97
N ASN A 697 9.18 -19.13 -12.74
CA ASN A 697 9.31 -19.76 -11.43
C ASN A 697 10.58 -20.60 -11.34
N ILE A 698 11.26 -20.55 -10.21
CA ILE A 698 12.47 -21.32 -9.91
C ILE A 698 12.16 -22.29 -8.76
N TYR A 699 12.38 -23.58 -9.00
CA TYR A 699 12.10 -24.66 -8.06
C TYR A 699 13.36 -25.42 -7.69
N TYR A 700 13.47 -25.83 -6.43
CA TYR A 700 14.46 -26.80 -5.94
C TYR A 700 13.74 -27.91 -5.19
N GLN A 701 14.04 -29.18 -5.49
CA GLN A 701 13.31 -30.33 -4.91
C GLN A 701 11.78 -30.22 -5.12
N ARG A 702 11.38 -29.57 -6.23
CA ARG A 702 10.00 -29.20 -6.59
C ARG A 702 9.34 -28.19 -5.65
N VAL A 703 10.04 -27.68 -4.64
CA VAL A 703 9.62 -26.55 -3.81
C VAL A 703 9.87 -25.26 -4.57
N LEU A 704 8.85 -24.40 -4.70
CA LEU A 704 8.97 -23.07 -5.28
C LEU A 704 9.86 -22.23 -4.37
N ILE A 705 11.01 -21.80 -4.90
CA ILE A 705 11.99 -20.97 -4.18
C ILE A 705 11.77 -19.49 -4.52
N GLN A 706 11.64 -19.17 -5.82
CA GLN A 706 11.41 -17.81 -6.29
C GLN A 706 10.37 -17.79 -7.41
N SER A 707 9.59 -16.71 -7.49
CA SER A 707 8.74 -16.40 -8.62
C SER A 707 8.98 -14.99 -9.11
N HIS A 708 9.19 -14.87 -10.41
CA HIS A 708 9.53 -13.65 -11.10
C HIS A 708 8.41 -13.27 -12.06
N LEU A 709 7.83 -12.09 -11.88
CA LEU A 709 6.86 -11.50 -12.81
C LEU A 709 7.61 -10.62 -13.82
N VAL A 710 7.61 -11.07 -15.07
CA VAL A 710 8.17 -10.33 -16.21
C VAL A 710 7.07 -9.48 -16.82
N GLN A 711 7.35 -8.20 -17.05
CA GLN A 711 6.45 -7.23 -17.68
C GLN A 711 7.15 -6.59 -18.89
N VAL A 712 6.47 -6.56 -20.02
CA VAL A 712 7.00 -6.03 -21.29
C VAL A 712 6.00 -5.12 -21.96
N ARG A 713 6.47 -4.01 -22.54
CA ARG A 713 5.69 -3.15 -23.43
C ARG A 713 5.90 -3.59 -24.88
N VAL A 714 4.81 -3.78 -25.61
CA VAL A 714 4.80 -4.18 -27.03
C VAL A 714 4.21 -3.06 -27.88
N THR A 715 4.80 -2.77 -29.04
CA THR A 715 4.32 -1.76 -29.99
C THR A 715 4.14 -2.33 -31.40
N SER A 716 3.15 -1.80 -32.14
CA SER A 716 2.81 -2.20 -33.51
C SER A 716 3.46 -1.31 -34.59
N ASN A 717 4.08 -0.19 -34.22
CA ASN A 717 4.62 0.79 -35.17
C ASN A 717 6.16 0.80 -35.17
N ALA A 718 6.78 0.54 -36.33
CA ALA A 718 8.24 0.55 -36.46
C ALA A 718 8.84 1.96 -36.26
N LEU A 719 8.08 3.02 -36.51
CA LEU A 719 8.49 4.41 -36.30
C LEU A 719 8.45 4.83 -34.82
N SER A 720 7.52 4.30 -34.01
CA SER A 720 7.52 4.52 -32.56
C SER A 720 8.70 3.80 -31.89
N ALA A 721 9.06 2.60 -32.34
CA ALA A 721 10.26 1.91 -31.89
C ALA A 721 11.54 2.72 -32.18
N ALA A 722 11.65 3.36 -33.35
CA ALA A 722 12.76 4.27 -33.69
C ALA A 722 12.76 5.56 -32.83
N PHE A 723 11.58 6.09 -32.49
CA PHE A 723 11.42 7.22 -31.57
C PHE A 723 11.84 6.87 -30.13
N TYR A 724 11.47 5.69 -29.61
CA TYR A 724 11.95 5.17 -28.33
C TYR A 724 13.45 4.88 -28.34
N GLN A 725 14.02 4.42 -29.47
CA GLN A 725 15.46 4.21 -29.63
C GLN A 725 16.25 5.53 -29.65
N PHE A 726 15.65 6.61 -30.17
CA PHE A 726 16.20 7.96 -30.14
C PHE A 726 16.09 8.59 -28.74
N ARG A 727 14.93 8.45 -28.06
CA ARG A 727 14.73 8.86 -26.66
C ARG A 727 15.65 8.12 -25.70
N GLY A 728 15.78 6.79 -25.81
CA GLY A 728 16.63 5.97 -24.94
C GLY A 728 18.10 6.36 -24.99
N ARG A 729 18.65 6.68 -26.17
CA ARG A 729 20.05 7.13 -26.32
C ARG A 729 20.34 8.51 -25.75
N VAL A 730 19.37 9.43 -25.81
CA VAL A 730 19.53 10.81 -25.32
C VAL A 730 19.21 10.90 -23.82
N VAL A 731 18.17 10.19 -23.35
CA VAL A 731 17.66 10.25 -21.98
C VAL A 731 18.48 9.37 -21.02
N ASN A 732 18.95 8.17 -21.40
CA ASN A 732 19.80 7.34 -20.51
C ASN A 732 21.18 7.95 -20.25
N ASN A 733 21.70 8.78 -21.17
CA ASN A 733 22.97 9.49 -20.97
C ASN A 733 22.84 10.75 -20.09
N LEU A 734 21.63 11.28 -19.91
CA LEU A 734 21.37 12.48 -19.11
C LEU A 734 20.72 12.16 -17.75
N PHE A 735 19.99 11.04 -17.61
CA PHE A 735 19.26 10.66 -16.40
C PHE A 735 19.48 9.18 -16.08
N LYS A 736 20.45 8.90 -15.19
CA LYS A 736 20.69 7.56 -14.65
C LYS A 736 19.40 6.99 -14.03
N GLY A 737 18.70 6.09 -14.73
CA GLY A 737 17.74 5.15 -14.16
C GLY A 737 16.32 5.64 -13.78
N ARG A 738 15.78 6.73 -14.38
CA ARG A 738 14.48 7.31 -13.95
C ARG A 738 13.36 7.36 -15.01
N VAL A 739 13.43 6.48 -16.00
CA VAL A 739 12.30 6.14 -16.88
C VAL A 739 11.90 4.70 -16.55
N LYS A 740 10.62 4.44 -16.25
CA LYS A 740 10.15 3.05 -16.08
C LYS A 740 10.53 2.27 -17.34
N PRO A 741 11.38 1.23 -17.23
CA PRO A 741 11.86 0.52 -18.40
C PRO A 741 10.69 -0.16 -19.11
N ALA A 742 10.78 -0.25 -20.44
CA ALA A 742 9.79 -0.94 -21.25
C ALA A 742 9.73 -2.44 -20.95
N LEU A 743 10.84 -3.01 -20.48
CA LEU A 743 10.98 -4.41 -20.06
C LEU A 743 11.48 -4.43 -18.62
N GLN A 744 10.80 -5.17 -17.74
CA GLN A 744 11.23 -5.34 -16.36
C GLN A 744 10.85 -6.70 -15.79
N THR A 745 11.66 -7.17 -14.85
CA THR A 745 11.36 -8.37 -14.05
C THR A 745 11.37 -8.00 -12.56
N VAL A 746 10.36 -8.48 -11.83
CA VAL A 746 10.22 -8.30 -10.37
C VAL A 746 10.08 -9.67 -9.71
N CYS A 747 10.97 -10.00 -8.78
CA CYS A 747 10.80 -11.15 -7.89
C CYS A 747 9.70 -10.82 -6.88
N ASP A 748 8.59 -11.55 -6.95
CA ASP A 748 7.37 -11.18 -6.22
C ASP A 748 6.91 -12.25 -5.22
N PHE A 749 7.61 -13.38 -5.18
CA PHE A 749 7.61 -14.37 -4.10
C PHE A 749 9.03 -14.91 -3.95
N THR A 750 9.53 -14.97 -2.72
CA THR A 750 10.75 -15.71 -2.42
C THR A 750 10.63 -16.43 -1.07
N LEU A 751 11.13 -17.66 -1.02
CA LEU A 751 11.30 -18.38 0.24
C LEU A 751 12.49 -17.83 1.04
N SER A 752 13.53 -17.30 0.39
CA SER A 752 14.65 -16.64 1.06
C SER A 752 15.37 -15.66 0.13
N HIS A 753 15.90 -14.57 0.67
CA HIS A 753 16.79 -13.64 -0.05
C HIS A 753 18.25 -14.08 0.01
N HIS A 754 18.61 -14.80 1.08
CA HIS A 754 19.88 -15.50 1.27
C HIS A 754 19.55 -16.95 1.70
N LEU A 755 19.97 -17.95 0.95
CA LEU A 755 19.71 -19.38 1.18
C LEU A 755 21.07 -20.00 1.46
N GLU A 756 21.39 -20.31 2.71
CA GLU A 756 22.67 -20.94 3.11
C GLU A 756 22.75 -22.47 2.72
N SER A 757 23.94 -23.09 2.48
CA SER A 757 24.18 -24.49 1.95
C SER A 757 23.72 -25.54 2.87
N SER A 758 24.10 -25.35 4.12
CA SER A 758 23.59 -26.09 5.24
C SER A 758 22.05 -26.09 5.21
N ARG A 759 21.41 -24.97 4.82
CA ARG A 759 19.97 -24.73 4.93
C ARG A 759 19.11 -25.12 3.71
N LEU A 760 19.64 -25.34 2.51
CA LEU A 760 18.82 -25.96 1.44
C LEU A 760 19.01 -27.47 1.32
N SER A 761 20.10 -28.02 1.84
CA SER A 761 20.31 -29.46 1.91
C SER A 761 19.21 -30.22 2.67
N GLY A 762 18.54 -29.55 3.61
CA GLY A 762 17.48 -30.11 4.44
C GLY A 762 16.10 -30.21 3.78
N LEU A 763 15.87 -29.53 2.65
CA LEU A 763 14.57 -29.54 1.97
C LEU A 763 14.28 -30.93 1.39
N LYS A 764 13.13 -31.48 1.77
CA LYS A 764 12.64 -32.75 1.21
C LYS A 764 11.95 -32.49 -0.12
N GLN A 765 11.98 -33.50 -0.98
CA GLN A 765 11.29 -33.46 -2.25
C GLN A 765 9.76 -33.38 -2.06
N HIS A 766 9.15 -32.39 -2.70
CA HIS A 766 7.70 -32.25 -2.71
C HIS A 766 7.08 -32.99 -3.90
N ARG A 767 5.88 -33.53 -3.70
CA ARG A 767 5.10 -34.20 -4.74
C ARG A 767 4.38 -33.19 -5.63
N LEU A 768 3.91 -32.09 -5.04
CA LEU A 768 3.23 -31.02 -5.75
C LEU A 768 3.57 -29.66 -5.12
N SER A 769 3.85 -28.68 -5.96
CA SER A 769 3.84 -27.27 -5.58
C SER A 769 2.80 -26.51 -6.39
N VAL A 770 1.98 -25.75 -5.67
CA VAL A 770 0.95 -24.89 -6.23
C VAL A 770 1.24 -23.45 -5.84
N MET A 771 1.25 -22.55 -6.82
CA MET A 771 1.36 -21.12 -6.58
C MET A 771 0.03 -20.42 -6.88
N LEU A 772 -0.46 -19.61 -5.94
CA LEU A 772 -1.65 -18.79 -6.06
C LEU A 772 -1.25 -17.31 -6.11
N ASN A 773 -1.54 -16.65 -7.23
CA ASN A 773 -1.31 -15.21 -7.37
C ASN A 773 -2.47 -14.50 -8.05
N ASP A 774 -2.68 -13.25 -7.69
CA ASP A 774 -3.50 -12.31 -8.44
C ASP A 774 -2.86 -12.03 -9.81
N ASN A 775 -3.67 -12.17 -10.86
CA ASN A 775 -3.31 -11.84 -12.23
C ASN A 775 -3.65 -10.37 -12.57
N GLY A 776 -3.92 -9.50 -11.59
CA GLY A 776 -4.09 -8.05 -11.75
C GLY A 776 -5.29 -7.62 -12.60
N ASN A 777 -6.23 -8.53 -12.85
CA ASN A 777 -7.42 -8.33 -13.66
C ASN A 777 -8.69 -8.91 -13.00
N GLY A 778 -8.66 -9.05 -11.67
CA GLY A 778 -9.72 -9.70 -10.89
C GLY A 778 -9.72 -11.23 -10.96
N ASN A 779 -8.71 -11.85 -11.57
CA ASN A 779 -8.55 -13.31 -11.61
C ASN A 779 -7.35 -13.78 -10.79
N ILE A 780 -7.50 -14.96 -10.18
CA ILE A 780 -6.48 -15.68 -9.45
C ILE A 780 -5.97 -16.86 -10.28
N GLY A 781 -4.66 -16.91 -10.50
CA GLY A 781 -3.99 -18.01 -11.20
C GLY A 781 -3.43 -19.06 -10.24
N PHE A 782 -3.86 -20.30 -10.40
CA PHE A 782 -3.29 -21.50 -9.77
C PHE A 782 -2.28 -22.12 -10.71
N ARG A 783 -1.01 -22.20 -10.30
CA ARG A 783 0.09 -22.74 -11.12
C ARG A 783 0.65 -23.99 -10.47
N PHE A 784 0.45 -25.12 -11.11
CA PHE A 784 0.81 -26.45 -10.63
C PHE A 784 2.12 -26.90 -11.25
N PHE A 785 3.05 -27.36 -10.40
CA PHE A 785 4.30 -27.96 -10.82
C PHE A 785 4.63 -29.22 -10.02
N ALA A 786 4.94 -30.30 -10.73
CA ALA A 786 5.28 -31.61 -10.19
C ALA A 786 6.04 -32.47 -11.22
N GLY A 787 6.33 -33.73 -10.89
CA GLY A 787 6.87 -34.74 -11.81
C GLY A 787 8.19 -35.38 -11.37
N GLU A 788 8.56 -36.51 -11.97
CA GLU A 788 9.77 -37.31 -11.69
C GLU A 788 10.57 -37.58 -12.96
N ASP A 789 11.90 -37.70 -12.85
CA ASP A 789 12.82 -38.20 -13.89
C ASP A 789 12.46 -37.81 -15.34
N ASP A 790 12.52 -36.51 -15.62
CA ASP A 790 12.22 -35.86 -16.90
C ASP A 790 10.74 -35.76 -17.35
N GLU A 791 9.80 -36.41 -16.64
CA GLU A 791 8.35 -36.27 -16.84
C GLU A 791 7.72 -35.23 -15.91
N TYR A 792 7.75 -33.96 -16.31
CA TYR A 792 7.10 -32.91 -15.55
C TYR A 792 5.58 -32.86 -15.76
N TYR A 793 4.88 -32.51 -14.70
CA TYR A 793 3.51 -32.04 -14.71
C TYR A 793 3.53 -30.54 -14.47
N LYS A 794 3.15 -29.77 -15.50
CA LYS A 794 3.00 -28.32 -15.45
C LYS A 794 1.64 -27.98 -16.01
N GLN A 795 0.80 -27.36 -15.20
CA GLN A 795 -0.54 -26.89 -15.60
C GLN A 795 -0.89 -25.62 -14.85
N ASP A 796 -1.85 -24.88 -15.39
CA ASP A 796 -2.43 -23.71 -14.75
C ASP A 796 -3.96 -23.71 -14.88
N ALA A 797 -4.59 -23.07 -13.91
CA ALA A 797 -6.02 -22.81 -13.84
C ALA A 797 -6.25 -21.36 -13.41
N VAL A 798 -7.29 -20.74 -13.93
CA VAL A 798 -7.65 -19.34 -13.64
C VAL A 798 -9.08 -19.29 -13.15
N ILE A 799 -9.30 -18.65 -12.01
CA ILE A 799 -10.62 -18.46 -11.38
C ILE A 799 -10.79 -16.98 -11.01
N THR A 800 -12.00 -16.44 -11.09
CA THR A 800 -12.25 -15.05 -10.65
C THR A 800 -12.12 -14.95 -9.13
N ASP A 801 -11.71 -13.78 -8.63
CA ASP A 801 -11.60 -13.52 -7.18
C ASP A 801 -12.92 -13.81 -6.44
N ASP A 802 -14.05 -13.28 -6.93
CA ASP A 802 -15.37 -13.49 -6.32
C ASP A 802 -15.77 -14.97 -6.25
N GLU A 803 -15.52 -15.73 -7.31
CA GLU A 803 -15.82 -17.18 -7.32
C GLU A 803 -14.95 -17.93 -6.31
N LEU A 804 -13.66 -17.59 -6.22
CA LEU A 804 -12.74 -18.19 -5.25
C LEU A 804 -13.17 -17.88 -3.81
N GLN A 805 -13.47 -16.61 -3.50
CA GLN A 805 -13.93 -16.20 -2.18
C GLN A 805 -15.21 -16.93 -1.78
N ASN A 806 -16.17 -17.05 -2.70
CA ASN A 806 -17.40 -17.82 -2.45
C ASN A 806 -17.10 -19.29 -2.10
N LEU A 807 -16.15 -19.95 -2.78
CA LEU A 807 -15.75 -21.32 -2.46
C LEU A 807 -15.09 -21.42 -1.08
N ILE A 808 -14.22 -20.47 -0.74
CA ILE A 808 -13.57 -20.36 0.58
C ILE A 808 -14.62 -20.21 1.69
N ASP A 809 -15.58 -19.30 1.52
CA ASP A 809 -16.64 -19.04 2.49
C ASP A 809 -17.52 -20.27 2.74
N LYS A 810 -17.84 -21.02 1.68
CA LYS A 810 -18.62 -22.27 1.81
C LYS A 810 -17.83 -23.37 2.50
N ALA A 811 -16.54 -23.52 2.19
CA ALA A 811 -15.68 -24.51 2.84
C ALA A 811 -15.53 -24.20 4.35
N ARG A 812 -15.18 -22.95 4.71
CA ARG A 812 -15.10 -22.52 6.11
C ARG A 812 -16.46 -22.61 6.80
N GLY A 813 -17.55 -22.16 6.16
CA GLY A 813 -18.90 -22.30 6.68
C GLY A 813 -19.30 -23.74 6.99
N THR A 814 -18.76 -24.71 6.26
CA THR A 814 -19.00 -26.13 6.54
C THR A 814 -18.22 -26.61 7.76
N LEU A 815 -16.95 -26.21 7.91
CA LEU A 815 -16.17 -26.44 9.13
C LEU A 815 -16.89 -25.85 10.36
N ARG A 816 -17.33 -24.59 10.28
CA ARG A 816 -18.08 -23.89 11.35
C ARG A 816 -19.34 -24.67 11.74
N LYS A 817 -20.10 -25.13 10.75
CA LYS A 817 -21.31 -25.91 10.99
C LYS A 817 -21.01 -27.22 11.70
N ALA A 818 -19.96 -27.94 11.32
CA ALA A 818 -19.53 -29.15 12.01
C ALA A 818 -19.10 -28.85 13.46
N THR A 819 -18.37 -27.76 13.68
CA THR A 819 -17.82 -27.39 14.99
C THR A 819 -18.89 -26.93 15.99
N TRP A 820 -19.85 -26.09 15.59
CA TRP A 820 -20.85 -25.51 16.51
C TRP A 820 -22.28 -25.40 15.99
N GLY A 821 -22.57 -25.94 14.81
CA GLY A 821 -23.94 -26.09 14.28
C GLY A 821 -24.43 -24.95 13.39
N ASP A 822 -23.61 -23.90 13.18
CA ASP A 822 -23.94 -22.75 12.33
C ASP A 822 -22.81 -22.51 11.32
N SER A 823 -23.13 -22.09 10.10
CA SER A 823 -22.15 -21.68 9.09
C SER A 823 -21.58 -20.27 9.32
N LYS A 824 -22.24 -19.47 10.15
CA LYS A 824 -21.79 -18.13 10.55
C LYS A 824 -20.75 -18.19 11.67
N GLN A 825 -20.11 -17.06 11.94
CA GLN A 825 -19.14 -16.90 13.03
C GLN A 825 -19.73 -17.33 14.38
N TRP A 826 -18.85 -17.84 15.24
CA TRP A 826 -19.21 -18.31 16.57
C TRP A 826 -19.81 -17.16 17.40
N ARG A 827 -20.83 -17.46 18.19
CA ARG A 827 -21.58 -16.55 19.08
C ARG A 827 -21.97 -17.33 20.35
N ASN A 828 -20.99 -17.93 21.02
CA ASN A 828 -21.17 -18.71 22.25
C ASN A 828 -21.95 -20.03 22.10
N GLN A 829 -22.03 -20.60 20.89
CA GLN A 829 -22.58 -21.95 20.72
C GLN A 829 -21.63 -23.01 21.30
N LYS A 830 -22.20 -24.15 21.70
CA LYS A 830 -21.42 -25.27 22.27
C LYS A 830 -20.61 -25.99 21.20
N TYR A 831 -19.43 -26.46 21.60
CA TYR A 831 -18.63 -27.36 20.79
C TYR A 831 -19.36 -28.68 20.58
N ARG A 832 -19.60 -29.05 19.31
CA ARG A 832 -20.40 -30.25 18.96
C ARG A 832 -19.63 -31.55 19.16
N TYR A 833 -18.30 -31.53 19.12
CA TYR A 833 -17.47 -32.74 19.26
C TYR A 833 -16.90 -32.92 20.66
N ASP A 834 -17.48 -32.24 21.65
CA ASP A 834 -17.22 -32.54 23.06
C ASP A 834 -17.95 -33.83 23.46
N GLY A 835 -17.26 -34.72 24.18
CA GLY A 835 -17.79 -36.03 24.61
C GLY A 835 -17.46 -37.22 23.69
N PRO A 836 -18.18 -38.35 23.83
CA PRO A 836 -17.83 -39.59 23.13
C PRO A 836 -18.02 -39.49 21.61
N ALA A 837 -17.30 -40.34 20.87
CA ALA A 837 -17.44 -40.47 19.44
C ALA A 837 -18.89 -40.80 19.05
N ASP A 838 -19.41 -40.07 18.07
CA ASP A 838 -20.75 -40.23 17.52
C ASP A 838 -20.60 -40.47 16.01
N LEU A 839 -20.82 -41.72 15.59
CA LEU A 839 -20.59 -42.14 14.22
C LEU A 839 -21.60 -41.50 13.24
N ASP A 840 -22.84 -41.29 13.67
CA ASP A 840 -23.87 -40.67 12.83
C ASP A 840 -23.53 -39.20 12.57
N ARG A 841 -23.08 -38.48 13.62
CA ARG A 841 -22.57 -37.12 13.50
C ARG A 841 -21.34 -37.06 12.59
N LEU A 842 -20.36 -37.92 12.84
CA LEU A 842 -19.13 -38.00 12.04
C LEU A 842 -19.46 -38.24 10.57
N GLN A 843 -20.35 -39.18 10.26
CA GLN A 843 -20.77 -39.46 8.88
C GLN A 843 -21.44 -38.24 8.25
N ALA A 844 -22.39 -37.60 8.94
CA ALA A 844 -23.11 -36.45 8.40
C ALA A 844 -22.15 -35.28 8.09
N ASP A 845 -21.21 -34.99 9.00
CA ASP A 845 -20.27 -33.90 8.83
C ASP A 845 -19.19 -34.23 7.76
N LEU A 846 -18.68 -35.47 7.69
CA LEU A 846 -17.78 -35.93 6.60
C LEU A 846 -18.43 -35.87 5.22
N VAL A 847 -19.71 -36.24 5.10
CA VAL A 847 -20.46 -36.11 3.84
C VAL A 847 -20.57 -34.64 3.41
N ASN A 848 -20.87 -33.74 4.36
CA ASN A 848 -20.92 -32.31 4.06
C ASN A 848 -19.55 -31.76 3.64
N PHE A 849 -18.48 -32.19 4.33
CA PHE A 849 -17.10 -31.82 4.00
C PHE A 849 -16.75 -32.30 2.59
N ALA A 850 -17.08 -33.56 2.25
CA ALA A 850 -16.72 -34.13 0.96
C ALA A 850 -17.49 -33.47 -0.19
N LYS A 851 -18.79 -33.17 -0.01
CA LYS A 851 -19.59 -32.47 -1.03
C LYS A 851 -19.02 -31.09 -1.36
N TRP A 852 -18.69 -30.28 -0.35
CA TRP A 852 -18.13 -28.96 -0.59
C TRP A 852 -16.66 -29.01 -1.01
N GLY A 853 -15.88 -29.92 -0.43
CA GLY A 853 -14.49 -30.16 -0.81
C GLY A 853 -14.35 -30.61 -2.25
N TYR A 854 -15.26 -31.46 -2.73
CA TYR A 854 -15.29 -31.92 -4.12
C TYR A 854 -15.71 -30.81 -5.06
N ARG A 855 -16.74 -30.02 -4.73
CA ARG A 855 -17.15 -28.86 -5.53
C ARG A 855 -16.05 -27.80 -5.64
N PHE A 856 -15.30 -27.58 -4.55
CA PHE A 856 -14.14 -26.69 -4.58
C PHE A 856 -13.08 -27.26 -5.52
N TYR A 857 -12.68 -28.53 -5.30
CA TYR A 857 -11.71 -29.20 -6.14
C TYR A 857 -12.10 -29.17 -7.63
N ASP A 858 -13.32 -29.58 -7.97
CA ASP A 858 -13.94 -29.60 -9.30
C ASP A 858 -13.88 -28.23 -9.99
N ALA A 859 -14.24 -27.16 -9.28
CA ALA A 859 -14.14 -25.79 -9.80
C ALA A 859 -12.70 -25.44 -10.22
N ILE A 860 -11.67 -25.90 -9.51
CA ILE A 860 -10.28 -25.62 -9.90
C ILE A 860 -9.81 -26.57 -11.01
N ILE A 861 -10.09 -27.87 -10.89
CA ILE A 861 -9.50 -28.88 -11.77
C ILE A 861 -10.07 -28.89 -13.18
N ASP A 862 -11.34 -28.54 -13.39
CA ASP A 862 -11.94 -28.44 -14.73
C ASP A 862 -11.31 -27.34 -15.60
N ARG A 863 -10.61 -26.42 -14.94
CA ARG A 863 -9.92 -25.29 -15.54
C ARG A 863 -8.44 -25.58 -15.80
N LEU A 864 -7.94 -26.75 -15.39
CA LEU A 864 -6.59 -27.23 -15.72
C LEU A 864 -6.49 -27.47 -17.23
N ALA A 865 -5.88 -26.51 -17.94
CA ALA A 865 -5.21 -26.66 -19.24
C ALA A 865 -4.79 -25.30 -19.84
N GLY A 866 -4.58 -24.25 -19.03
CA GLY A 866 -3.96 -23.00 -19.49
C GLY A 866 -4.56 -22.38 -20.75
N GLY A 867 -5.88 -22.39 -20.89
CA GLY A 867 -6.57 -21.85 -22.07
C GLY A 867 -6.69 -22.80 -23.27
N SER A 868 -6.25 -24.06 -23.18
CA SER A 868 -6.60 -25.07 -24.19
C SER A 868 -8.09 -25.37 -24.17
N MET A 869 -8.77 -25.15 -25.30
CA MET A 869 -10.19 -25.48 -25.48
C MET A 869 -10.41 -26.96 -25.87
N ASP A 870 -9.34 -27.76 -26.00
CA ASP A 870 -9.45 -29.18 -26.34
C ASP A 870 -9.87 -30.03 -25.11
N PRO A 871 -11.06 -30.66 -25.14
CA PRO A 871 -11.53 -31.49 -24.03
C PRO A 871 -10.63 -32.69 -23.71
N ARG A 872 -9.85 -33.21 -24.67
CA ARG A 872 -8.95 -34.35 -24.42
C ARG A 872 -7.76 -33.92 -23.57
N THR A 873 -7.11 -32.82 -23.93
CA THR A 873 -5.97 -32.27 -23.17
C THR A 873 -6.36 -31.96 -21.73
N LYS A 874 -7.54 -31.36 -21.51
CA LYS A 874 -8.07 -31.11 -20.15
C LYS A 874 -8.23 -32.40 -19.34
N ARG A 875 -8.87 -33.42 -19.92
CA ARG A 875 -9.06 -34.71 -19.26
C ARG A 875 -7.74 -35.39 -18.93
N GLU A 876 -6.76 -35.35 -19.84
CA GLU A 876 -5.44 -35.92 -19.61
C GLU A 876 -4.70 -35.17 -18.48
N ALA A 877 -4.79 -33.84 -18.42
CA ALA A 877 -4.22 -33.04 -17.34
C ALA A 877 -4.82 -33.41 -15.98
N VAL A 878 -6.16 -33.48 -15.88
CA VAL A 878 -6.87 -33.89 -14.67
C VAL A 878 -6.49 -35.31 -14.25
N GLN A 879 -6.46 -36.27 -15.17
CA GLN A 879 -6.08 -37.66 -14.88
C GLN A 879 -4.64 -37.77 -14.37
N ARG A 880 -3.71 -37.01 -14.94
CA ARG A 880 -2.31 -36.98 -14.47
C ARG A 880 -2.20 -36.38 -13.07
N LEU A 881 -2.94 -35.31 -12.77
CA LEU A 881 -2.98 -34.77 -11.41
C LEU A 881 -3.58 -35.76 -10.41
N GLN A 882 -4.68 -36.42 -10.76
CA GLN A 882 -5.31 -37.45 -9.92
C GLN A 882 -4.39 -38.64 -9.66
N ALA A 883 -3.62 -39.07 -10.67
CA ALA A 883 -2.62 -40.12 -10.52
C ALA A 883 -1.46 -39.67 -9.60
N LEU A 884 -0.96 -38.45 -9.81
CA LEU A 884 0.09 -37.86 -8.97
C LEU A 884 -0.35 -37.77 -7.50
N MET A 885 -1.58 -37.33 -7.26
CA MET A 885 -2.12 -37.09 -5.92
C MET A 885 -2.72 -38.34 -5.27
N ALA A 886 -2.66 -39.51 -5.92
CA ALA A 886 -3.19 -40.75 -5.37
C ALA A 886 -2.46 -41.17 -4.08
N GLU A 887 -1.15 -40.96 -4.01
CA GLU A 887 -0.30 -41.37 -2.88
C GLU A 887 0.04 -40.20 -1.94
N PRO A 888 0.21 -40.46 -0.63
CA PRO A 888 0.60 -39.44 0.36
C PRO A 888 2.00 -38.87 0.09
N GLY A 889 2.18 -37.56 0.28
CA GLY A 889 3.46 -36.88 0.06
C GLY A 889 3.43 -35.42 0.50
N PHE A 890 4.56 -34.72 0.38
CA PHE A 890 4.66 -33.29 0.73
C PHE A 890 4.04 -32.41 -0.37
N VAL A 891 3.21 -31.44 0.04
CA VAL A 891 2.55 -30.48 -0.85
C VAL A 891 2.82 -29.06 -0.36
N GLN A 892 3.32 -28.21 -1.24
CA GLN A 892 3.48 -26.78 -0.96
C GLN A 892 2.38 -25.98 -1.66
N ILE A 893 1.80 -25.05 -0.91
CA ILE A 893 0.86 -24.06 -1.42
C ILE A 893 1.45 -22.68 -1.14
N SER A 894 2.08 -22.08 -2.13
CA SER A 894 2.65 -20.72 -2.03
C SER A 894 1.61 -19.70 -2.44
N SER A 895 1.43 -18.64 -1.64
CA SER A 895 0.42 -17.62 -1.86
C SER A 895 1.03 -16.22 -1.79
N LYS A 896 0.72 -15.38 -2.79
CA LYS A 896 1.04 -13.94 -2.82
C LYS A 896 -0.22 -13.07 -2.88
N VAL A 897 -1.37 -13.66 -2.62
CA VAL A 897 -2.65 -12.97 -2.68
C VAL A 897 -2.94 -12.28 -1.34
N SER A 898 -3.85 -11.29 -1.38
CA SER A 898 -4.31 -10.60 -0.17
C SER A 898 -4.72 -11.60 0.91
N ALA A 899 -4.67 -11.20 2.17
CA ALA A 899 -5.03 -12.06 3.27
C ALA A 899 -6.42 -12.73 3.10
N ARG A 900 -7.33 -12.08 2.35
CA ARG A 900 -8.66 -12.62 2.00
C ARG A 900 -8.65 -13.97 1.28
N GLN A 901 -7.56 -14.34 0.61
CA GLN A 901 -7.52 -15.48 -0.32
C GLN A 901 -6.71 -16.69 0.19
N VAL A 902 -6.69 -16.93 1.51
CA VAL A 902 -6.13 -18.17 2.09
C VAL A 902 -7.06 -19.35 1.81
N VAL A 903 -6.65 -20.24 0.90
CA VAL A 903 -7.46 -21.39 0.45
C VAL A 903 -7.39 -22.55 1.45
N PRO A 904 -8.54 -23.10 1.91
CA PRO A 904 -8.60 -24.24 2.82
C PRO A 904 -8.31 -25.57 2.09
N VAL A 905 -7.09 -25.69 1.56
CA VAL A 905 -6.63 -26.82 0.72
C VAL A 905 -6.73 -28.17 1.43
N ALA A 906 -6.73 -28.19 2.77
CA ALA A 906 -6.96 -29.41 3.55
C ALA A 906 -8.34 -30.04 3.27
N MET A 907 -9.32 -29.21 2.90
CA MET A 907 -10.69 -29.62 2.57
C MET A 907 -10.86 -30.10 1.12
N PHE A 908 -9.85 -29.98 0.24
CA PHE A 908 -9.97 -30.47 -1.12
C PHE A 908 -10.23 -31.98 -1.11
N TYR A 909 -11.33 -32.38 -1.74
CA TYR A 909 -11.77 -33.77 -1.82
C TYR A 909 -11.70 -34.24 -3.27
N ASP A 910 -10.81 -35.18 -3.59
CA ASP A 910 -10.51 -35.54 -4.98
C ASP A 910 -10.88 -36.98 -5.37
N HIS A 911 -11.57 -37.71 -4.50
CA HIS A 911 -12.23 -38.95 -4.90
C HIS A 911 -13.53 -38.63 -5.66
N PRO A 912 -13.88 -39.39 -6.71
CA PRO A 912 -15.17 -39.27 -7.40
C PRO A 912 -16.36 -39.21 -6.44
N LEU A 913 -17.29 -38.28 -6.68
CA LEU A 913 -18.42 -38.07 -5.79
C LEU A 913 -19.65 -37.51 -6.53
N GLU A 914 -20.79 -38.18 -6.42
CA GLU A 914 -22.07 -37.66 -6.92
C GLU A 914 -22.65 -36.67 -5.91
N THR A 915 -22.36 -35.38 -6.06
CA THR A 915 -22.73 -34.35 -5.06
C THR A 915 -24.22 -34.02 -5.00
N THR A 916 -25.05 -34.58 -5.87
CA THR A 916 -26.51 -34.35 -5.88
C THR A 916 -27.30 -35.36 -5.03
N LEU A 917 -26.68 -36.45 -4.57
CA LEU A 917 -27.38 -37.43 -3.72
C LEU A 917 -27.86 -36.80 -2.39
N PRO A 918 -29.01 -37.25 -1.86
CA PRO A 918 -29.42 -36.96 -0.50
C PRO A 918 -28.36 -37.41 0.53
N ILE A 919 -28.18 -36.67 1.62
CA ILE A 919 -27.14 -36.96 2.63
C ILE A 919 -27.23 -38.40 3.16
N GLY A 920 -28.44 -38.92 3.38
CA GLY A 920 -28.65 -40.28 3.88
C GLY A 920 -28.35 -41.41 2.87
N SER A 921 -28.05 -41.08 1.61
CA SER A 921 -27.70 -42.06 0.58
C SER A 921 -26.22 -42.41 0.57
N TYR A 922 -25.36 -41.53 1.11
CA TYR A 922 -23.93 -41.79 1.17
C TYR A 922 -23.59 -42.79 2.28
N LYS A 923 -22.54 -43.57 2.04
CA LYS A 923 -21.94 -44.47 3.03
C LYS A 923 -20.51 -44.05 3.31
N LEU A 924 -20.00 -44.39 4.49
CA LEU A 924 -18.57 -44.30 4.74
C LEU A 924 -17.85 -45.53 4.18
N CYS A 925 -16.60 -45.34 3.75
CA CYS A 925 -15.75 -46.42 3.23
C CYS A 925 -15.64 -47.58 4.24
N PRO A 926 -15.93 -48.84 3.85
CA PRO A 926 -15.89 -49.98 4.76
C PRO A 926 -14.51 -50.21 5.39
N ASN A 927 -13.43 -50.00 4.65
CA ASN A 927 -12.08 -50.11 5.18
C ASN A 927 -11.78 -49.03 6.22
N PHE A 928 -12.26 -47.80 5.99
CA PHE A 928 -12.16 -46.74 6.99
C PHE A 928 -12.93 -47.10 8.27
N LEU A 929 -14.17 -47.58 8.15
CA LEU A 929 -14.98 -48.02 9.30
C LEU A 929 -14.30 -49.17 10.05
N SER A 930 -13.76 -50.16 9.33
CA SER A 930 -13.03 -51.26 9.94
C SER A 930 -11.79 -50.81 10.70
N SER A 931 -11.06 -49.80 10.19
CA SER A 931 -9.92 -49.23 10.91
C SER A 931 -10.36 -48.37 12.10
N LEU A 932 -11.55 -47.75 12.05
CA LEU A 932 -12.09 -46.96 13.14
C LEU A 932 -12.54 -47.86 14.32
N GLU A 933 -13.05 -49.06 14.02
CA GLU A 933 -13.46 -50.06 15.02
C GLU A 933 -12.32 -50.95 15.52
N GLY A 934 -11.21 -51.03 14.78
CA GLY A 934 -10.07 -51.91 15.08
C GLY A 934 -8.86 -51.22 15.70
N ASP A 935 -7.81 -52.00 15.96
CA ASP A 935 -6.54 -51.50 16.54
C ASP A 935 -5.56 -50.96 15.47
N THR A 936 -5.92 -51.00 14.19
CA THR A 936 -5.04 -50.55 13.09
C THR A 936 -4.98 -49.03 13.07
N LEU A 937 -3.77 -48.47 13.19
CA LEU A 937 -3.55 -47.03 13.03
C LEU A 937 -3.94 -46.62 11.61
N PHE A 938 -4.63 -45.49 11.46
CA PHE A 938 -5.03 -44.98 10.14
C PHE A 938 -3.84 -44.78 9.20
N MET A 939 -2.71 -44.37 9.76
CA MET A 939 -1.43 -44.25 9.05
C MET A 939 -1.01 -45.54 8.33
N ASP A 940 -1.34 -46.70 8.87
CA ASP A 940 -0.95 -48.00 8.30
C ASP A 940 -2.04 -48.60 7.38
N SER A 941 -3.18 -47.92 7.25
CA SER A 941 -4.29 -48.43 6.44
C SER A 941 -4.12 -48.14 4.95
N ASP A 942 -4.56 -49.08 4.10
CA ASP A 942 -4.51 -48.96 2.64
C ASP A 942 -5.15 -47.65 2.14
N CYS A 943 -6.20 -47.17 2.82
CA CYS A 943 -6.90 -45.93 2.46
C CYS A 943 -5.97 -44.72 2.44
N PHE A 944 -5.19 -44.49 3.49
CA PHE A 944 -4.32 -43.31 3.63
C PHE A 944 -2.94 -43.47 2.96
N HIS A 945 -2.66 -44.66 2.41
CA HIS A 945 -1.56 -44.94 1.49
C HIS A 945 -1.95 -44.85 0.00
N GLY A 946 -3.17 -44.42 -0.32
CA GLY A 946 -3.62 -44.22 -1.70
C GLY A 946 -4.24 -45.44 -2.38
N ALA A 947 -4.39 -46.55 -1.65
CA ALA A 947 -4.94 -47.82 -2.14
C ALA A 947 -6.38 -48.06 -1.65
N CYS A 948 -7.18 -47.00 -1.48
CA CYS A 948 -8.56 -47.13 -1.03
C CYS A 948 -9.41 -47.97 -2.01
N PRO A 949 -9.99 -49.11 -1.58
CA PRO A 949 -10.75 -49.98 -2.49
C PRO A 949 -12.12 -49.40 -2.87
N SER A 950 -12.58 -48.37 -2.15
CA SER A 950 -13.83 -47.66 -2.45
C SER A 950 -13.62 -46.37 -3.22
N LYS A 951 -12.40 -46.09 -3.71
CA LYS A 951 -12.06 -44.83 -4.39
C LYS A 951 -13.02 -44.50 -5.54
N ASP A 952 -13.37 -45.49 -6.36
CA ASP A 952 -14.16 -45.27 -7.58
C ASP A 952 -15.68 -45.35 -7.35
N ASN A 953 -16.15 -45.50 -6.10
CA ASN A 953 -17.57 -45.50 -5.77
C ASN A 953 -18.03 -44.08 -5.41
N ASP A 954 -18.86 -43.49 -6.28
CA ASP A 954 -19.32 -42.09 -6.17
C ASP A 954 -20.40 -41.84 -5.10
N ASP A 955 -20.90 -42.89 -4.44
CA ASP A 955 -21.78 -42.84 -3.27
C ASP A 955 -21.07 -43.17 -1.94
N VAL A 956 -19.75 -43.41 -1.96
CA VAL A 956 -18.95 -43.77 -0.77
C VAL A 956 -17.94 -42.69 -0.42
N ILE A 957 -18.04 -42.14 0.80
CA ILE A 957 -17.07 -41.19 1.34
C ILE A 957 -15.94 -41.94 2.05
N CYS A 958 -14.73 -41.83 1.52
CA CYS A 958 -13.52 -42.16 2.27
C CYS A 958 -12.80 -40.88 2.72
N PRO A 959 -12.45 -40.72 4.00
CA PRO A 959 -11.67 -39.56 4.46
C PRO A 959 -10.29 -39.43 3.80
N SER A 960 -9.72 -40.51 3.25
CA SER A 960 -8.48 -40.40 2.48
C SER A 960 -8.63 -39.63 1.18
N GLY A 961 -9.86 -39.29 0.76
CA GLY A 961 -10.10 -38.36 -0.35
C GLY A 961 -9.79 -36.90 -0.02
N PHE A 962 -9.72 -36.53 1.27
CA PHE A 962 -9.30 -35.19 1.65
C PHE A 962 -7.78 -35.06 1.60
N TRP A 963 -7.30 -34.00 0.94
CA TRP A 963 -5.87 -33.70 0.91
C TRP A 963 -5.29 -33.51 2.31
N GLY A 964 -6.06 -32.95 3.25
CA GLY A 964 -5.59 -32.70 4.61
C GLY A 964 -5.32 -33.96 5.44
N TYR A 965 -5.96 -35.09 5.13
CA TYR A 965 -5.69 -36.38 5.77
C TYR A 965 -4.67 -37.22 5.00
N ARG A 966 -4.60 -37.05 3.68
CA ARG A 966 -3.72 -37.86 2.82
C ARG A 966 -2.32 -37.26 2.67
N HIS A 967 -2.16 -35.94 2.60
CA HIS A 967 -0.88 -35.30 2.29
C HIS A 967 -0.34 -34.47 3.44
N ALA A 968 0.99 -34.34 3.50
CA ALA A 968 1.68 -33.42 4.38
C ALA A 968 1.72 -32.03 3.71
N ILE A 969 0.82 -31.14 4.10
CA ILE A 969 0.62 -29.83 3.47
C ILE A 969 1.43 -28.77 4.21
N GLY A 970 1.98 -27.79 3.47
CA GLY A 970 2.61 -26.59 4.00
C GLY A 970 2.30 -25.36 3.15
N MET A 971 2.08 -24.22 3.80
CA MET A 971 1.70 -22.93 3.20
C MET A 971 2.70 -21.82 3.55
N PRO A 972 3.95 -21.89 3.07
CA PRO A 972 4.95 -20.88 3.40
C PRO A 972 4.54 -19.51 2.85
N VAL A 973 4.73 -18.47 3.66
CA VAL A 973 4.57 -17.06 3.27
C VAL A 973 5.87 -16.52 2.69
N SER A 974 5.80 -15.53 1.80
CA SER A 974 7.00 -14.88 1.25
C SER A 974 7.72 -14.10 2.36
N VAL A 975 9.05 -14.14 2.35
CA VAL A 975 9.90 -13.45 3.33
C VAL A 975 10.41 -12.11 2.78
N ASP A 976 10.68 -11.15 3.68
CA ASP A 976 11.25 -9.83 3.34
C ASP A 976 12.79 -9.90 3.27
N ALA A 977 13.44 -8.87 2.68
CA ALA A 977 14.87 -8.84 2.37
C ALA A 977 15.83 -9.07 3.58
N GLY A 978 15.32 -9.01 4.81
CA GLY A 978 16.08 -9.29 6.04
C GLY A 978 15.68 -10.56 6.79
N SER A 979 14.70 -11.33 6.30
CA SER A 979 14.25 -12.57 6.92
C SER A 979 14.90 -13.78 6.23
N GLU A 980 15.30 -14.77 7.04
CA GLU A 980 16.05 -15.94 6.57
C GLU A 980 15.16 -17.19 6.59
N PHE A 981 15.25 -18.02 5.54
CA PHE A 981 14.65 -19.35 5.52
C PHE A 981 15.44 -20.37 6.35
N THR A 982 14.73 -21.23 7.09
CA THR A 982 15.30 -22.44 7.67
C THR A 982 14.53 -23.71 7.29
N PRO A 983 15.21 -24.78 6.82
CA PRO A 983 14.58 -26.07 6.54
C PRO A 983 14.44 -26.93 7.79
N SER A 984 15.14 -26.56 8.87
CA SER A 984 15.22 -27.30 10.11
C SER A 984 15.61 -26.41 11.26
N ILE A 985 14.93 -26.57 12.40
CA ILE A 985 15.27 -25.86 13.63
C ILE A 985 16.31 -26.70 14.36
N GLU A 986 17.52 -26.16 14.52
CA GLU A 986 18.62 -26.87 15.17
C GLU A 986 18.64 -26.63 16.68
N TYR A 987 19.00 -27.67 17.45
CA TYR A 987 19.21 -27.59 18.90
C TYR A 987 20.46 -28.39 19.31
N ASP A 988 21.10 -28.01 20.43
CA ASP A 988 22.33 -28.66 20.89
C ASP A 988 22.03 -29.88 21.80
N ASP A 989 21.53 -29.65 23.02
CA ASP A 989 21.24 -30.71 24.00
C ASP A 989 19.76 -31.13 23.99
N THR A 990 18.88 -30.26 24.50
CA THR A 990 17.43 -30.46 24.51
C THR A 990 16.73 -29.25 23.90
N PRO A 991 15.61 -29.45 23.19
CA PRO A 991 14.86 -28.32 22.67
C PRO A 991 14.22 -27.52 23.81
N ALA A 992 13.85 -26.28 23.49
CA ALA A 992 13.27 -25.32 24.41
C ALA A 992 11.91 -24.83 23.88
N LEU A 993 10.95 -24.65 24.79
CA LEU A 993 9.60 -24.19 24.47
C LEU A 993 9.23 -23.02 25.38
N THR A 994 8.82 -21.92 24.76
CA THR A 994 8.21 -20.77 25.43
C THR A 994 6.71 -20.79 25.25
N MET A 995 5.96 -20.80 26.34
CA MET A 995 4.52 -20.95 26.37
C MET A 995 3.88 -19.66 26.87
N ALA A 996 3.07 -19.01 26.05
CA ALA A 996 2.32 -17.82 26.42
C ALA A 996 0.85 -18.19 26.61
N VAL A 997 0.33 -18.05 27.82
CA VAL A 997 -0.98 -18.58 28.21
C VAL A 997 -1.95 -17.51 28.70
N SER A 998 -3.22 -17.67 28.34
CA SER A 998 -4.29 -16.91 28.98
C SER A 998 -4.58 -17.43 30.39
N THR A 999 -4.92 -16.53 31.31
CA THR A 999 -5.37 -16.83 32.68
C THR A 999 -6.89 -16.74 32.82
N ASP A 1000 -7.62 -16.73 31.70
CA ASP A 1000 -9.08 -16.78 31.71
C ASP A 1000 -9.57 -18.04 32.46
N PRO A 1001 -10.39 -17.90 33.51
CA PRO A 1001 -10.96 -19.04 34.23
C PRO A 1001 -11.87 -19.94 33.38
N ASP A 1002 -12.38 -19.45 32.23
CA ASP A 1002 -13.17 -20.24 31.30
C ASP A 1002 -12.32 -21.24 30.50
N LEU A 1003 -10.99 -21.04 30.48
CA LEU A 1003 -10.03 -21.96 29.87
C LEU A 1003 -9.61 -23.09 30.85
N ILE A 1004 -10.58 -23.95 31.16
CA ILE A 1004 -10.48 -24.97 32.21
C ILE A 1004 -9.46 -26.09 31.89
N LEU A 1005 -9.13 -26.31 30.62
CA LEU A 1005 -8.18 -27.35 30.20
C LEU A 1005 -6.72 -26.88 30.21
N ARG A 1006 -6.44 -25.62 30.54
CA ARG A 1006 -5.08 -25.09 30.60
C ARG A 1006 -4.15 -25.97 31.44
N ILE A 1007 -4.39 -26.09 32.75
CA ILE A 1007 -3.50 -26.82 33.68
C ILE A 1007 -3.21 -28.27 33.22
N PRO A 1008 -4.21 -29.11 32.91
CA PRO A 1008 -3.93 -30.47 32.46
C PRO A 1008 -3.19 -30.51 31.11
N HIS A 1009 -3.43 -29.53 30.22
CA HIS A 1009 -2.73 -29.43 28.94
C HIS A 1009 -1.26 -29.02 29.11
N GLU A 1010 -0.97 -28.03 29.97
CA GLU A 1010 0.41 -27.65 30.31
C GLU A 1010 1.19 -28.86 30.84
N GLN A 1011 0.58 -29.66 31.73
CA GLN A 1011 1.17 -30.89 32.25
C GLN A 1011 1.37 -31.95 31.16
N ALA A 1012 0.46 -32.04 30.19
CA ALA A 1012 0.61 -32.95 29.06
C ALA A 1012 1.81 -32.57 28.20
N LEU A 1013 1.92 -31.29 27.83
CA LEU A 1013 3.04 -30.76 27.05
C LEU A 1013 4.39 -30.95 27.78
N HIS A 1014 4.47 -30.68 29.08
CA HIS A 1014 5.68 -30.94 29.88
C HIS A 1014 6.13 -32.40 29.85
N ARG A 1015 5.18 -33.35 29.77
CA ARG A 1015 5.51 -34.79 29.66
C ARG A 1015 6.04 -35.19 28.28
N LEU A 1016 5.75 -34.42 27.22
CA LEU A 1016 6.24 -34.72 25.86
C LEU A 1016 7.73 -34.42 25.71
N LEU A 1017 8.25 -33.46 26.47
CA LEU A 1017 9.65 -33.05 26.46
C LEU A 1017 10.28 -33.11 27.87
N PRO A 1018 10.51 -34.31 28.40
CA PRO A 1018 11.17 -34.46 29.68
C PRO A 1018 12.61 -33.94 29.58
N GLY A 1019 12.94 -32.92 30.38
CA GLY A 1019 14.28 -32.30 30.42
C GLY A 1019 14.51 -31.15 29.43
N ALA A 1020 13.48 -30.71 28.70
CA ALA A 1020 13.53 -29.47 27.93
C ALA A 1020 13.55 -28.23 28.83
N HIS A 1021 14.04 -27.12 28.28
CA HIS A 1021 13.89 -25.81 28.89
C HIS A 1021 12.48 -25.28 28.62
N TRP A 1022 11.73 -25.01 29.70
CA TRP A 1022 10.37 -24.49 29.63
C TRP A 1022 10.32 -23.09 30.19
N HIS A 1023 9.73 -22.18 29.42
CA HIS A 1023 9.38 -20.85 29.88
C HIS A 1023 7.86 -20.70 29.77
N VAL A 1024 7.21 -20.21 30.82
CA VAL A 1024 5.76 -19.97 30.82
C VAL A 1024 5.53 -18.52 31.16
N ALA A 1025 4.81 -17.81 30.28
CA ALA A 1025 4.33 -16.46 30.51
C ALA A 1025 2.82 -16.47 30.71
N ASP A 1026 2.36 -15.92 31.83
CA ASP A 1026 0.93 -15.76 32.12
C ASP A 1026 0.46 -14.30 32.11
N SER A 1027 1.28 -13.42 31.52
CA SER A 1027 0.96 -12.03 31.19
C SER A 1027 1.52 -11.63 29.82
N ARG A 1028 0.99 -10.56 29.24
CA ARG A 1028 1.45 -10.04 27.94
C ARG A 1028 2.90 -9.56 27.98
N GLU A 1029 3.29 -8.79 29.00
CA GLU A 1029 4.67 -8.26 29.06
C GLU A 1029 5.68 -9.39 29.25
N GLU A 1030 5.39 -10.38 30.11
CA GLU A 1030 6.28 -11.54 30.27
C GLU A 1030 6.39 -12.36 28.99
N ALA A 1031 5.30 -12.51 28.22
CA ALA A 1031 5.34 -13.19 26.93
C ALA A 1031 6.23 -12.45 25.93
N LEU A 1032 6.14 -11.12 25.87
CA LEU A 1032 6.99 -10.30 25.01
C LEU A 1032 8.47 -10.36 25.43
N ASP A 1033 8.74 -10.29 26.74
CA ASP A 1033 10.10 -10.37 27.28
C ASP A 1033 10.72 -11.74 27.00
N LEU A 1034 9.99 -12.84 27.23
CA LEU A 1034 10.47 -14.19 26.92
C LEU A 1034 10.69 -14.39 25.43
N MET A 1035 9.81 -13.86 24.57
CA MET A 1035 10.03 -13.91 23.12
C MET A 1035 11.33 -13.22 22.69
N GLY A 1036 11.71 -12.12 23.37
CA GLY A 1036 12.93 -11.37 23.06
C GLY A 1036 14.20 -11.93 23.72
N THR A 1037 14.08 -12.67 24.82
CA THR A 1037 15.23 -13.06 25.66
C THR A 1037 15.48 -14.57 25.76
N ALA A 1038 14.45 -15.41 25.61
CA ALA A 1038 14.56 -16.84 25.77
C ALA A 1038 14.89 -17.54 24.44
N THR A 1039 15.90 -18.40 24.45
CA THR A 1039 16.20 -19.30 23.33
C THR A 1039 15.07 -20.32 23.18
N SER A 1040 14.24 -20.16 22.15
CA SER A 1040 13.02 -20.96 21.95
C SER A 1040 13.04 -21.65 20.60
N HIS A 1041 12.77 -22.96 20.57
CA HIS A 1041 12.62 -23.73 19.32
C HIS A 1041 11.15 -23.83 18.92
N VAL A 1042 10.24 -23.73 19.90
CA VAL A 1042 8.80 -23.58 19.72
C VAL A 1042 8.30 -22.46 20.61
N VAL A 1043 7.47 -21.56 20.05
CA VAL A 1043 6.70 -20.57 20.81
C VAL A 1043 5.23 -20.97 20.72
N TYR A 1044 4.64 -21.37 21.85
CA TYR A 1044 3.29 -21.91 21.92
C TYR A 1044 2.35 -20.91 22.59
N PHE A 1045 1.33 -20.46 21.86
CA PHE A 1045 0.28 -19.60 22.39
C PHE A 1045 -0.96 -20.44 22.72
N TYR A 1046 -1.32 -20.46 24.01
CA TYR A 1046 -2.58 -20.99 24.53
C TYR A 1046 -3.44 -19.83 24.99
N CYS A 1047 -4.13 -19.17 24.06
CA CYS A 1047 -4.60 -17.81 24.26
C CYS A 1047 -6.03 -17.61 23.75
N HIS A 1048 -6.56 -16.41 23.97
CA HIS A 1048 -7.63 -15.89 23.14
C HIS A 1048 -7.04 -15.13 21.96
N GLY A 1049 -7.87 -14.85 20.99
CA GLY A 1049 -7.52 -14.03 19.84
C GLY A 1049 -8.74 -13.32 19.32
N GLY A 1050 -8.52 -12.17 18.73
CA GLY A 1050 -9.61 -11.35 18.25
C GLY A 1050 -9.15 -10.34 17.23
N VAL A 1051 -10.04 -9.40 16.95
CA VAL A 1051 -9.79 -8.26 16.08
C VAL A 1051 -10.35 -7.02 16.76
N ILE A 1052 -9.55 -5.98 16.87
CA ILE A 1052 -9.93 -4.64 17.35
C ILE A 1052 -9.56 -3.67 16.23
N ASP A 1053 -10.50 -2.83 15.79
CA ASP A 1053 -10.29 -1.85 14.71
C ASP A 1053 -9.65 -2.45 13.44
N ASP A 1054 -10.13 -3.63 13.05
CA ASP A 1054 -9.58 -4.45 11.94
C ASP A 1054 -8.16 -5.00 12.12
N ILE A 1055 -7.54 -4.83 13.30
CA ILE A 1055 -6.21 -5.34 13.63
C ILE A 1055 -6.32 -6.67 14.41
N PRO A 1056 -5.72 -7.78 13.92
CA PRO A 1056 -5.68 -9.05 14.63
C PRO A 1056 -4.78 -8.99 15.87
N TYR A 1057 -5.19 -9.66 16.96
CA TYR A 1057 -4.37 -9.77 18.17
C TYR A 1057 -4.47 -11.14 18.84
N LEU A 1058 -3.43 -11.50 19.59
CA LEU A 1058 -3.44 -12.59 20.57
C LEU A 1058 -3.52 -12.02 21.99
N GLN A 1059 -4.41 -12.55 22.81
CA GLN A 1059 -4.55 -12.14 24.20
C GLN A 1059 -4.02 -13.21 25.14
N VAL A 1060 -2.90 -12.88 25.75
CA VAL A 1060 -2.20 -13.66 26.78
C VAL A 1060 -2.45 -12.99 28.13
N GLY A 1061 -2.45 -13.78 29.19
CA GLY A 1061 -2.81 -13.35 30.54
C GLY A 1061 -4.31 -13.15 30.76
N PRO A 1062 -4.74 -12.29 31.70
CA PRO A 1062 -6.14 -12.19 32.10
C PRO A 1062 -7.05 -11.66 30.97
N PRO A 1063 -8.37 -11.91 31.02
CA PRO A 1063 -9.31 -11.58 29.93
C PRO A 1063 -9.40 -10.09 29.55
N ASN A 1064 -8.90 -9.21 30.41
CA ASN A 1064 -8.86 -7.75 30.20
C ASN A 1064 -7.48 -7.25 29.76
N GLU A 1065 -6.50 -8.14 29.59
CA GLU A 1065 -5.17 -7.75 29.15
C GLU A 1065 -5.18 -7.33 27.67
N ARG A 1066 -4.28 -6.40 27.32
CA ARG A 1066 -4.12 -5.91 25.94
C ARG A 1066 -3.65 -7.05 25.03
N GLY A 1067 -3.95 -6.93 23.74
CA GLY A 1067 -3.49 -7.89 22.73
C GLY A 1067 -2.00 -7.72 22.34
N ILE A 1068 -1.43 -8.79 21.79
CA ILE A 1068 -0.18 -8.82 21.02
C ILE A 1068 -0.57 -8.73 19.54
N THR A 1069 -0.20 -7.64 18.91
CA THR A 1069 -0.44 -7.32 17.49
C THR A 1069 0.88 -7.33 16.71
N ARG A 1070 0.81 -7.26 15.37
CA ARG A 1070 1.98 -7.21 14.50
C ARG A 1070 2.94 -6.06 14.83
N ASP A 1071 2.40 -4.86 15.05
CA ASP A 1071 3.17 -3.65 15.34
C ASP A 1071 3.90 -3.72 16.69
N VAL A 1072 3.33 -4.44 17.68
CA VAL A 1072 3.98 -4.66 18.97
C VAL A 1072 5.27 -5.48 18.83
N LEU A 1073 5.30 -6.49 17.95
CA LEU A 1073 6.53 -7.28 17.71
C LEU A 1073 7.68 -6.38 17.22
N ARG A 1074 7.36 -5.43 16.34
CA ARG A 1074 8.33 -4.43 15.83
C ARG A 1074 8.74 -3.43 16.90
N ASN A 1075 7.76 -2.89 17.63
CA ASN A 1075 8.01 -1.90 18.69
C ASN A 1075 8.90 -2.46 19.81
N LYS A 1076 8.76 -3.75 20.11
CA LYS A 1076 9.55 -4.45 21.13
C LYS A 1076 10.84 -5.08 20.58
N ASP A 1077 11.19 -4.80 19.32
CA ASP A 1077 12.38 -5.33 18.64
C ASP A 1077 12.53 -6.85 18.75
N ILE A 1078 11.42 -7.56 18.62
CA ILE A 1078 11.41 -9.03 18.67
C ILE A 1078 11.88 -9.55 17.31
N PHE A 1079 13.10 -10.11 17.27
CA PHE A 1079 13.68 -10.73 16.08
C PHE A 1079 14.52 -11.96 16.45
N TRP A 1080 14.14 -13.13 15.93
CA TRP A 1080 14.85 -14.39 16.19
C TRP A 1080 15.94 -14.64 15.14
N TYR A 1081 17.20 -14.56 15.55
CA TYR A 1081 18.33 -14.88 14.68
C TYR A 1081 18.50 -16.39 14.53
N GLN A 1082 18.89 -17.08 15.61
CA GLN A 1082 18.97 -18.54 15.70
C GLN A 1082 18.79 -18.97 17.17
N PRO A 1083 18.02 -20.03 17.47
CA PRO A 1083 17.15 -20.75 16.53
C PRO A 1083 15.93 -19.89 16.14
N GLN A 1084 15.43 -20.07 14.92
CA GLN A 1084 14.15 -19.52 14.49
C GLN A 1084 13.02 -20.45 14.98
N PRO A 1085 12.11 -20.00 15.85
CA PRO A 1085 11.10 -20.89 16.42
C PRO A 1085 9.99 -21.24 15.42
N LEU A 1086 9.39 -22.40 15.60
CA LEU A 1086 8.05 -22.67 15.10
C LEU A 1086 7.04 -22.00 16.05
N VAL A 1087 6.22 -21.09 15.55
CA VAL A 1087 5.13 -20.49 16.33
C VAL A 1087 3.88 -21.34 16.19
N PHE A 1088 3.24 -21.68 17.30
CA PHE A 1088 2.01 -22.47 17.32
C PHE A 1088 0.91 -21.68 18.02
N VAL A 1089 -0.15 -21.34 17.29
CA VAL A 1089 -1.24 -20.48 17.79
C VAL A 1089 -2.49 -21.31 18.03
N ASN A 1090 -2.81 -21.55 19.30
CA ASN A 1090 -4.08 -22.10 19.74
C ASN A 1090 -4.93 -21.01 20.39
N GLY A 1091 -5.58 -20.21 19.55
CA GLY A 1091 -6.56 -19.20 19.96
C GLY A 1091 -7.94 -19.83 20.21
N CYS A 1092 -8.38 -19.92 21.46
CA CYS A 1092 -9.73 -20.40 21.83
C CYS A 1092 -10.75 -19.25 21.88
N HIS A 1093 -12.03 -19.54 21.59
CA HIS A 1093 -13.15 -18.58 21.71
C HIS A 1093 -13.00 -17.29 20.88
N THR A 1094 -12.27 -17.37 19.78
CA THR A 1094 -11.93 -16.26 18.90
C THR A 1094 -13.05 -15.96 17.92
N THR A 1095 -13.93 -15.01 18.24
CA THR A 1095 -15.04 -14.60 17.37
C THR A 1095 -14.59 -13.98 16.04
N ALA A 1096 -13.35 -13.50 15.93
CA ALA A 1096 -12.97 -12.54 14.88
C ALA A 1096 -11.69 -12.84 14.07
N LEU A 1097 -10.89 -13.85 14.41
CA LEU A 1097 -9.70 -14.21 13.61
C LEU A 1097 -10.10 -15.13 12.45
N GLU A 1098 -10.78 -14.58 11.46
CA GLU A 1098 -10.80 -15.22 10.14
C GLU A 1098 -9.37 -15.27 9.59
N PRO A 1099 -8.98 -16.29 8.81
CA PRO A 1099 -7.62 -16.42 8.28
C PRO A 1099 -7.13 -15.18 7.53
N GLU A 1100 -8.07 -14.40 7.01
CA GLU A 1100 -7.87 -13.14 6.30
C GLU A 1100 -7.41 -11.99 7.17
N LYS A 1101 -7.75 -12.03 8.46
CA LYS A 1101 -7.21 -11.09 9.44
C LYS A 1101 -6.01 -11.72 10.15
N ALA A 1102 -6.02 -13.04 10.35
CA ALA A 1102 -4.91 -13.76 10.97
C ALA A 1102 -3.61 -13.75 10.14
N LEU A 1103 -3.69 -13.65 8.79
CA LEU A 1103 -2.48 -13.63 7.94
C LEU A 1103 -1.57 -12.42 8.26
N ASP A 1104 -2.12 -11.28 8.66
CA ASP A 1104 -1.29 -10.13 9.03
C ASP A 1104 -0.44 -10.43 10.28
N LEU A 1105 -1.03 -11.10 11.27
CA LEU A 1105 -0.30 -11.57 12.44
C LEU A 1105 0.71 -12.68 12.10
N VAL A 1106 0.34 -13.64 11.24
CA VAL A 1106 1.26 -14.69 10.73
C VAL A 1106 2.44 -14.06 10.01
N SER A 1107 2.19 -13.08 9.15
CA SER A 1107 3.22 -12.31 8.44
C SER A 1107 4.07 -11.52 9.43
N GLY A 1108 3.49 -10.99 10.50
CA GLY A 1108 4.23 -10.41 11.63
C GLY A 1108 5.27 -11.36 12.21
N PHE A 1109 4.88 -12.58 12.58
CA PHE A 1109 5.83 -13.56 13.14
C PHE A 1109 6.92 -13.97 12.15
N VAL A 1110 6.59 -14.18 10.88
CA VAL A 1110 7.58 -14.65 9.88
C VAL A 1110 8.46 -13.51 9.36
N GLN A 1111 7.86 -12.40 8.93
CA GLN A 1111 8.59 -11.29 8.28
C GLN A 1111 9.19 -10.30 9.29
N THR A 1112 8.50 -10.03 10.41
CA THR A 1112 8.98 -9.06 11.40
C THR A 1112 9.83 -9.73 12.47
N ALA A 1113 9.42 -10.91 12.96
CA ALA A 1113 10.13 -11.60 14.03
C ALA A 1113 11.04 -12.75 13.57
N ASN A 1114 11.07 -13.09 12.28
CA ASN A 1114 11.93 -14.13 11.69
C ASN A 1114 11.66 -15.56 12.22
N ALA A 1115 10.39 -15.90 12.48
CA ALA A 1115 9.99 -17.27 12.81
C ALA A 1115 10.15 -18.21 11.61
N ALA A 1116 10.42 -19.50 11.88
CA ALA A 1116 10.50 -20.53 10.85
C ALA A 1116 9.15 -20.79 10.15
N GLY A 1117 8.05 -20.47 10.83
CA GLY A 1117 6.68 -20.58 10.33
C GLY A 1117 5.66 -20.57 11.47
N VAL A 1118 4.38 -20.60 11.11
CA VAL A 1118 3.26 -20.52 12.07
C VAL A 1118 2.26 -21.66 11.84
N ILE A 1119 1.80 -22.32 12.90
CA ILE A 1119 0.61 -23.16 12.88
C ILE A 1119 -0.58 -22.34 13.39
N GLY A 1120 -1.61 -22.20 12.57
CA GLY A 1120 -2.84 -21.49 12.91
C GLY A 1120 -4.10 -22.31 12.59
N THR A 1121 -5.25 -21.65 12.56
CA THR A 1121 -6.55 -22.29 12.32
C THR A 1121 -7.41 -21.54 11.29
N GLU A 1122 -8.21 -22.29 10.52
CA GLU A 1122 -9.16 -21.81 9.50
C GLU A 1122 -10.41 -21.15 10.11
N ILE A 1123 -10.75 -21.56 11.33
CA ILE A 1123 -11.91 -21.14 12.10
C ILE A 1123 -11.56 -21.11 13.59
N THR A 1124 -12.43 -20.54 14.40
CA THR A 1124 -12.40 -20.67 15.86
C THR A 1124 -12.31 -22.13 16.28
N VAL A 1125 -11.37 -22.43 17.18
CA VAL A 1125 -11.24 -23.74 17.82
C VAL A 1125 -11.59 -23.67 19.31
N PHE A 1126 -11.86 -24.82 19.90
CA PHE A 1126 -12.24 -24.99 21.31
C PHE A 1126 -11.16 -25.77 22.03
N GLU A 1127 -11.01 -25.57 23.34
CA GLU A 1127 -9.94 -26.19 24.13
C GLU A 1127 -9.77 -27.70 23.89
N PRO A 1128 -10.85 -28.52 23.89
CA PRO A 1128 -10.67 -29.97 23.73
C PRO A 1128 -10.04 -30.34 22.37
N LEU A 1129 -10.39 -29.61 21.31
CA LEU A 1129 -9.78 -29.79 19.99
C LEU A 1129 -8.34 -29.29 19.98
N ALA A 1130 -8.12 -28.09 20.54
CA ALA A 1130 -6.82 -27.44 20.53
C ALA A 1130 -5.75 -28.21 21.29
N CYS A 1131 -6.07 -28.66 22.51
CA CYS A 1131 -5.16 -29.44 23.34
C CYS A 1131 -4.77 -30.75 22.64
N ARG A 1132 -5.77 -31.51 22.16
CA ARG A 1132 -5.55 -32.81 21.52
C ARG A 1132 -4.73 -32.70 20.24
N PHE A 1133 -5.04 -31.72 19.41
CA PHE A 1133 -4.30 -31.49 18.18
C PHE A 1133 -2.85 -31.11 18.47
N ALA A 1134 -2.62 -30.15 19.38
CA ALA A 1134 -1.29 -29.69 19.70
C ALA A 1134 -0.42 -30.76 20.35
N GLU A 1135 -0.97 -31.52 21.30
CA GLU A 1135 -0.25 -32.63 21.97
C GLU A 1135 0.23 -33.67 20.94
N GLU A 1136 -0.65 -34.11 20.05
CA GLU A 1136 -0.31 -35.09 19.02
C GLU A 1136 0.66 -34.52 17.96
N CYS A 1137 0.49 -33.26 17.55
CA CYS A 1137 1.39 -32.64 16.59
C CYS A 1137 2.79 -32.46 17.18
N LEU A 1138 2.88 -31.92 18.40
CA LEU A 1138 4.16 -31.57 19.01
C LEU A 1138 4.96 -32.80 19.43
N VAL A 1139 4.32 -33.89 19.87
CA VAL A 1139 5.06 -35.13 20.21
C VAL A 1139 5.85 -35.66 19.02
N HIS A 1140 5.27 -35.64 17.81
CA HIS A 1140 5.95 -36.09 16.59
C HIS A 1140 7.00 -35.08 16.11
N PHE A 1141 6.69 -33.78 16.19
CA PHE A 1141 7.65 -32.74 15.80
C PHE A 1141 8.91 -32.76 16.68
N PHE A 1142 8.76 -32.96 18.00
CA PHE A 1142 9.89 -33.09 18.91
C PHE A 1142 10.70 -34.38 18.74
N GLN A 1143 10.14 -35.39 18.08
CA GLN A 1143 10.87 -36.60 17.65
C GLN A 1143 11.65 -36.39 16.34
N GLY A 1144 11.63 -35.16 15.79
CA GLY A 1144 12.32 -34.81 14.54
C GLY A 1144 11.52 -35.12 13.28
N GLU A 1145 10.24 -35.49 13.41
CA GLU A 1145 9.37 -35.61 12.24
C GLU A 1145 9.11 -34.25 11.60
N ALA A 1146 8.85 -34.25 10.28
CA ALA A 1146 8.56 -33.01 9.56
C ALA A 1146 7.19 -32.46 9.98
N ILE A 1147 7.07 -31.14 10.14
CA ILE A 1147 5.87 -30.49 10.67
C ILE A 1147 4.61 -30.81 9.86
N GLY A 1148 4.71 -30.92 8.53
CA GLY A 1148 3.58 -31.29 7.68
C GLY A 1148 3.09 -32.72 7.96
N GLU A 1149 4.00 -33.63 8.31
CA GLU A 1149 3.65 -35.00 8.72
C GLU A 1149 3.09 -35.02 10.15
N SER A 1150 3.69 -34.27 11.07
CA SER A 1150 3.17 -34.11 12.43
C SER A 1150 1.73 -33.58 12.46
N VAL A 1151 1.44 -32.56 11.63
CA VAL A 1151 0.09 -32.03 11.42
C VAL A 1151 -0.84 -33.10 10.83
N ARG A 1152 -0.38 -33.84 9.81
CA ARG A 1152 -1.15 -34.93 9.21
C ARG A 1152 -1.49 -36.03 10.23
N ARG A 1153 -0.54 -36.42 11.07
CA ARG A 1153 -0.75 -37.40 12.15
C ARG A 1153 -1.77 -36.90 13.17
N ALA A 1154 -1.66 -35.64 13.61
CA ALA A 1154 -2.64 -35.03 14.51
C ALA A 1154 -4.05 -35.05 13.92
N ARG A 1155 -4.19 -34.76 12.62
CA ARG A 1155 -5.47 -34.86 11.91
C ARG A 1155 -6.03 -36.29 11.91
N LEU A 1156 -5.20 -37.27 11.58
CA LEU A 1156 -5.62 -38.68 11.52
C LEU A 1156 -5.95 -39.24 12.90
N LYS A 1157 -5.20 -38.86 13.93
CA LYS A 1157 -5.46 -39.24 15.31
C LYS A 1157 -6.83 -38.74 15.78
N LEU A 1158 -7.13 -37.45 15.57
CA LEU A 1158 -8.44 -36.90 15.87
C LEU A 1158 -9.56 -37.59 15.09
N LEU A 1159 -9.33 -37.88 13.82
CA LEU A 1159 -10.30 -38.61 13.00
C LEU A 1159 -10.56 -40.01 13.56
N GLN A 1160 -9.53 -40.69 14.08
CA GLN A 1160 -9.64 -42.01 14.72
C GLN A 1160 -10.42 -41.95 16.03
N GLU A 1161 -10.39 -40.80 16.70
CA GLU A 1161 -11.21 -40.49 17.87
C GLU A 1161 -12.63 -40.01 17.50
N GLY A 1162 -12.98 -40.05 16.21
CA GLY A 1162 -14.30 -39.68 15.70
C GLY A 1162 -14.51 -38.17 15.51
N ASN A 1163 -13.42 -37.40 15.40
CA ASN A 1163 -13.44 -35.94 15.26
C ASN A 1163 -12.79 -35.50 13.93
N PRO A 1164 -13.55 -34.98 12.96
CA PRO A 1164 -13.01 -34.61 11.65
C PRO A 1164 -12.38 -33.19 11.65
N LEU A 1165 -12.35 -32.50 12.78
CA LEU A 1165 -12.00 -31.07 12.82
C LEU A 1165 -10.51 -30.78 12.86
N GLY A 1166 -9.65 -31.81 12.80
CA GLY A 1166 -8.23 -31.61 12.52
C GLY A 1166 -7.99 -30.86 11.19
N LEU A 1167 -8.93 -30.93 10.24
CA LEU A 1167 -8.88 -30.16 8.99
C LEU A 1167 -8.97 -28.64 9.19
N ALA A 1168 -9.37 -28.17 10.37
CA ALA A 1168 -9.38 -26.75 10.71
C ALA A 1168 -7.98 -26.17 10.96
N TYR A 1169 -6.94 -26.99 11.10
CA TYR A 1169 -5.57 -26.50 11.31
C TYR A 1169 -4.86 -26.22 9.98
N ILE A 1170 -4.15 -25.10 9.92
CA ILE A 1170 -3.40 -24.64 8.74
C ILE A 1170 -1.91 -24.39 9.08
N PRO A 1171 -0.98 -25.08 8.41
CA PRO A 1171 0.45 -24.88 8.61
C PRO A 1171 1.02 -23.81 7.66
N PHE A 1172 1.21 -22.58 8.13
CA PHE A 1172 1.90 -21.50 7.41
C PHE A 1172 3.42 -21.65 7.50
N VAL A 1173 3.91 -22.77 6.97
CA VAL A 1173 5.31 -23.21 7.07
C VAL A 1173 5.62 -24.18 5.93
N VAL A 1174 6.90 -24.31 5.55
CA VAL A 1174 7.30 -25.37 4.62
C VAL A 1174 7.04 -26.75 5.26
N ALA A 1175 6.31 -27.61 4.56
CA ALA A 1175 5.85 -28.90 5.08
C ALA A 1175 6.98 -29.81 5.59
N SER A 1176 8.18 -29.68 5.03
CA SER A 1176 9.35 -30.47 5.40
C SER A 1176 10.13 -29.96 6.61
N LEU A 1177 9.76 -28.82 7.22
CA LEU A 1177 10.46 -28.27 8.39
C LEU A 1177 10.53 -29.31 9.51
N SER A 1178 11.71 -29.58 10.05
CA SER A 1178 11.91 -30.57 11.13
C SER A 1178 12.81 -30.02 12.23
N LEU A 1179 12.66 -30.50 13.45
CA LEU A 1179 13.63 -30.26 14.51
C LEU A 1179 14.85 -31.19 14.36
N ARG A 1180 16.08 -30.70 14.50
CA ARG A 1180 17.31 -31.49 14.35
C ARG A 1180 18.33 -31.20 15.46
N GLN A 1181 18.93 -32.25 16.01
CA GLN A 1181 20.04 -32.09 16.94
C GLN A 1181 21.34 -31.81 16.17
N ARG A 1182 22.14 -30.83 16.62
CA ARG A 1182 23.49 -30.62 16.10
C ARG A 1182 24.40 -31.74 16.57
N PHE A 1183 24.93 -32.52 15.63
CA PHE A 1183 26.02 -33.45 15.92
C PHE A 1183 27.33 -32.65 15.93
N SER A 1184 28.00 -32.63 17.08
CA SER A 1184 29.32 -31.99 17.26
C SER A 1184 30.45 -32.77 16.59
#